data_AF-A0A0D6N2D7-F1
#
_entry.id   AF-A0A0D6N2D7-F1
#
_cell.length_a   1.000
_cell.length_b   1.000
_cell.length_c   1.000
_cell.angle_alpha   90.00
_cell.angle_beta   90.00
_cell.angle_gamma   90.00
#
_symmetry.space_group_name_H-M   'P 1'
#
loop_
_entity.id
_entity.type
_entity.pdbx_description
1 polymer ?
#
loop_
_entity_poly.entity_id
_entity_poly.type
_entity_poly.pdbx_seq_one_letter_code
_entity_poly.pdbx_strand_id
1 'polypeptide(L)'
;MVDNTPSAPQGSKPKPQGWKRWLKHLPHLLGLLLMVAAIAVVQHELRHLRLADIRMAMEAIPGWKLGLGVACTFLSYFILSFYDRLAVVQVGYGHLSFGRTAFAAFCSYVLSHNLGFSAVSGAAVRYRLYRNWGVSSFCIAQIIAFCSATYLLGAAVLIGGVLVWEPSVIPMAGAHVPASVLAGVGIALWLAVLAYIGLTFKMRHLTVRQHTIDLPSPIMAVLQTTVAAADVAATAAIAYVLLPAGVQIDYGSFLAIYIASYTAGLVASVPGGLGVFDGAMLLALGPYMPAPQIMGVVLIFRLFYYIIPLFMAGIMFAGHELFLRGDDALAAKKESRMAKPAAPRRVRPSQLVRDSEAGFSVAVATGTVALCGIMLICLVLLDPVAKYGVVNTASATWLGTIGTYLLSVMGVGLIGLAIGLSQRVTLAWRATLGLLVIAAVITFVRGNTVLVPVVLALSAFLIAPFRSCYYRRARLLSEPLSTSTLLCLLLLFGCIFALASRHGAGSWWEMVFILPASGAARWTVALSVAFFLLVVSRLMLPGRVRVKPWDAAAQKHYLTLDHALPDIASMTPDGYVTGEGGEAVIPVFRREGFLVGLGDPAGAEDDSVSAIWRLRDLALQEGVKPAFWKVGTPFLRIYDDIGLNVWPLENSNGLQFCYPADDIALASRFVASYKGADAEPPISAL
;
A
#
# COMPACT_ATOMS: atom_id res chain seq x y z
N MET A 1 -64.27 20.36 27.23
CA MET A 1 -64.59 20.11 25.82
C MET A 1 -63.29 20.07 25.05
N VAL A 2 -63.05 18.94 24.41
CA VAL A 2 -61.78 18.53 23.79
C VAL A 2 -61.63 19.25 22.45
N ASP A 3 -60.49 19.90 22.21
CA ASP A 3 -60.01 20.17 20.85
C ASP A 3 -58.59 19.63 20.73
N ASN A 4 -58.51 18.36 20.32
CA ASN A 4 -57.29 17.67 19.94
C ASN A 4 -56.93 18.08 18.51
N THR A 5 -55.94 18.96 18.36
CA THR A 5 -55.21 19.10 17.09
C THR A 5 -53.93 18.26 17.16
N PRO A 6 -53.76 17.21 16.33
CA PRO A 6 -52.52 16.46 16.32
C PRO A 6 -51.44 17.29 15.64
N SER A 7 -50.37 17.59 16.38
CA SER A 7 -49.13 18.14 15.85
C SER A 7 -48.51 17.17 14.84
N ALA A 8 -48.14 17.70 13.68
CA ALA A 8 -47.54 16.96 12.58
C ALA A 8 -46.24 16.24 13.03
N PRO A 9 -46.00 14.99 12.61
CA PRO A 9 -44.74 14.33 12.88
C PRO A 9 -43.61 15.02 12.11
N GLN A 10 -42.62 15.54 12.85
CA GLN A 10 -41.37 16.05 12.28
C GLN A 10 -40.73 14.99 11.40
N GLY A 11 -40.48 15.36 10.14
CA GLY A 11 -39.98 14.47 9.10
C GLY A 11 -38.70 13.75 9.53
N SER A 12 -38.82 12.43 9.68
CA SER A 12 -37.66 11.54 9.71
C SER A 12 -36.86 11.72 8.42
N LYS A 13 -35.59 12.13 8.54
CA LYS A 13 -34.66 12.14 7.41
C LYS A 13 -34.62 10.72 6.84
N PRO A 14 -34.77 10.53 5.51
CA PRO A 14 -34.83 9.19 4.94
C PRO A 14 -33.53 8.44 5.25
N LYS A 15 -33.66 7.29 5.95
CA LYS A 15 -32.58 6.30 6.08
C LYS A 15 -32.04 6.01 4.67
N PRO A 16 -30.72 6.03 4.43
CA PRO A 16 -30.20 5.75 3.10
C PRO A 16 -30.64 4.34 2.68
N GLN A 17 -31.48 4.29 1.63
CA GLN A 17 -31.97 3.08 0.96
C GLN A 17 -30.84 2.07 0.74
N GLY A 18 -31.11 0.78 1.00
CA GLY A 18 -30.16 -0.33 0.90
C GLY A 18 -29.36 -0.37 -0.41
N TRP A 19 -29.93 0.13 -1.51
CA TRP A 19 -29.25 0.23 -2.81
C TRP A 19 -27.95 1.09 -2.77
N LYS A 20 -27.93 2.18 -1.99
CA LYS A 20 -26.70 3.01 -1.82
C LYS A 20 -25.60 2.29 -1.03
N ARG A 21 -25.92 1.26 -0.25
CA ARG A 21 -24.92 0.39 0.40
C ARG A 21 -24.31 -0.59 -0.61
N TRP A 22 -25.12 -1.16 -1.52
CA TRP A 22 -24.64 -2.04 -2.59
C TRP A 22 -23.78 -1.31 -3.63
N LEU A 23 -24.11 -0.07 -3.97
CA LEU A 23 -23.27 0.79 -4.83
C LEU A 23 -21.85 1.02 -4.28
N LYS A 24 -21.67 1.02 -2.94
CA LYS A 24 -20.33 1.10 -2.33
C LYS A 24 -19.49 -0.17 -2.55
N HIS A 25 -20.14 -1.32 -2.76
CA HIS A 25 -19.48 -2.60 -3.02
C HIS A 25 -19.34 -2.91 -4.52
N LEU A 26 -19.99 -2.14 -5.39
CA LEU A 26 -19.94 -2.31 -6.84
C LEU A 26 -18.51 -2.26 -7.42
N PRO A 27 -17.61 -1.35 -6.98
CA PRO A 27 -16.22 -1.36 -7.45
C PRO A 27 -15.47 -2.63 -7.04
N HIS A 28 -15.78 -3.19 -5.86
CA HIS A 28 -15.17 -4.41 -5.36
C HIS A 28 -15.68 -5.65 -6.10
N LEU A 29 -16.99 -5.70 -6.42
CA LEU A 29 -17.60 -6.76 -7.22
C LEU A 29 -17.09 -6.72 -8.67
N LEU A 30 -16.97 -5.53 -9.25
CA LEU A 30 -16.41 -5.34 -10.59
C LEU A 30 -14.93 -5.77 -10.62
N GLY A 31 -14.15 -5.37 -9.62
CA GLY A 31 -12.76 -5.82 -9.45
C GLY A 31 -12.65 -7.34 -9.31
N LEU A 32 -13.53 -7.98 -8.53
CA LEU A 32 -13.58 -9.44 -8.37
C LEU A 32 -14.00 -10.15 -9.67
N LEU A 33 -14.99 -9.62 -10.40
CA LEU A 33 -15.44 -10.18 -11.67
C LEU A 33 -14.34 -10.11 -12.73
N LEU A 34 -13.70 -8.93 -12.87
CA LEU A 34 -12.56 -8.74 -13.76
C LEU A 34 -11.39 -9.64 -13.35
N MET A 35 -11.23 -9.91 -12.05
CA MET A 35 -10.24 -10.85 -11.54
C MET A 35 -10.50 -12.30 -12.00
N VAL A 36 -11.73 -12.78 -11.79
CA VAL A 36 -12.13 -14.12 -12.21
C VAL A 36 -11.97 -14.27 -13.72
N ALA A 37 -12.34 -13.24 -14.49
CA ALA A 37 -12.11 -13.19 -15.92
C ALA A 37 -10.62 -13.23 -16.29
N ALA A 38 -9.76 -12.45 -15.60
CA ALA A 38 -8.32 -12.46 -15.82
C ALA A 38 -7.69 -13.83 -15.53
N ILE A 39 -8.06 -14.48 -14.43
CA ILE A 39 -7.59 -15.82 -14.07
C ILE A 39 -8.09 -16.85 -15.09
N ALA A 40 -9.35 -16.74 -15.55
CA ALA A 40 -9.90 -17.63 -16.55
C ALA A 40 -9.20 -17.51 -17.91
N VAL A 41 -8.92 -16.27 -18.36
CA VAL A 41 -8.17 -16.01 -19.59
C VAL A 41 -6.74 -16.53 -19.46
N VAL A 42 -6.04 -16.19 -18.38
CA VAL A 42 -4.69 -16.70 -18.12
C VAL A 42 -4.67 -18.22 -18.05
N GLN A 43 -5.66 -18.87 -17.43
CA GLN A 43 -5.76 -20.34 -17.46
C GLN A 43 -6.00 -20.88 -18.85
N HIS A 44 -6.90 -20.27 -19.63
CA HIS A 44 -7.21 -20.71 -20.99
C HIS A 44 -5.96 -20.63 -21.88
N GLU A 45 -5.25 -19.51 -21.84
CA GLU A 45 -4.03 -19.27 -22.62
C GLU A 45 -2.84 -20.11 -22.12
N LEU A 46 -2.65 -20.22 -20.80
CA LEU A 46 -1.54 -20.98 -20.24
C LEU A 46 -1.72 -22.49 -20.37
N ARG A 47 -2.93 -23.05 -20.55
CA ARG A 47 -3.15 -24.51 -20.61
C ARG A 47 -2.23 -25.22 -21.60
N HIS A 48 -1.87 -24.57 -22.71
CA HIS A 48 -1.05 -25.16 -23.78
C HIS A 48 0.45 -24.79 -23.72
N LEU A 49 0.89 -23.95 -22.76
CA LEU A 49 2.22 -23.28 -22.78
C LEU A 49 3.31 -23.93 -21.93
N ARG A 50 4.11 -24.89 -22.41
CA ARG A 50 5.11 -25.56 -21.54
C ARG A 50 6.15 -24.54 -21.03
N LEU A 51 6.48 -24.61 -19.74
CA LEU A 51 7.47 -23.72 -19.10
C LEU A 51 8.87 -23.83 -19.72
N ALA A 52 9.23 -25.03 -20.19
CA ALA A 52 10.47 -25.25 -20.93
C ALA A 52 10.53 -24.36 -22.19
N ASP A 53 9.41 -24.18 -22.89
CA ASP A 53 9.36 -23.38 -24.12
C ASP A 53 9.53 -21.88 -23.84
N ILE A 54 8.98 -21.39 -22.72
CA ILE A 54 9.16 -20.00 -22.27
C ILE A 54 10.62 -19.76 -21.91
N ARG A 55 11.24 -20.70 -21.17
CA ARG A 55 12.65 -20.62 -20.81
C ARG A 55 13.55 -20.61 -22.04
N MET A 56 13.33 -21.52 -22.99
CA MET A 56 14.07 -21.54 -24.25
C MET A 56 13.88 -20.23 -25.03
N ALA A 57 12.67 -19.68 -25.06
CA ALA A 57 12.40 -18.40 -25.71
C ALA A 57 13.14 -17.22 -25.04
N MET A 58 13.24 -17.20 -23.70
CA MET A 58 14.04 -16.21 -22.99
C MET A 58 15.54 -16.36 -23.24
N GLU A 59 16.05 -17.60 -23.23
CA GLU A 59 17.46 -17.90 -23.51
C GLU A 59 17.84 -17.61 -24.98
N ALA A 60 16.86 -17.62 -25.90
CA ALA A 60 17.05 -17.27 -27.30
C ALA A 60 17.18 -15.76 -27.56
N ILE A 61 16.88 -14.89 -26.58
CA ILE A 61 17.02 -13.43 -26.75
C ILE A 61 18.50 -13.04 -26.68
N PRO A 62 19.07 -12.44 -27.75
CA PRO A 62 20.46 -12.01 -27.77
C PRO A 62 20.79 -11.00 -26.65
N GLY A 63 21.98 -11.14 -26.04
CA GLY A 63 22.41 -10.27 -24.94
C GLY A 63 22.46 -8.77 -25.29
N TRP A 64 22.73 -8.40 -26.54
CA TRP A 64 22.70 -6.99 -26.96
C TRP A 64 21.28 -6.39 -26.93
N LYS A 65 20.24 -7.20 -27.21
CA LYS A 65 18.83 -6.78 -27.06
C LYS A 65 18.47 -6.57 -25.59
N LEU A 66 19.01 -7.40 -24.69
CA LEU A 66 18.89 -7.16 -23.25
C LEU A 66 19.55 -5.82 -22.85
N GLY A 67 20.74 -5.53 -23.38
CA GLY A 67 21.42 -4.25 -23.17
C GLY A 67 20.60 -3.05 -23.67
N LEU A 68 19.97 -3.16 -24.84
CA LEU A 68 19.03 -2.14 -25.33
C LEU A 68 17.79 -2.01 -24.45
N GLY A 69 17.22 -3.12 -23.97
CA GLY A 69 16.11 -3.10 -23.02
C GLY A 69 16.45 -2.35 -21.72
N VAL A 70 17.66 -2.53 -21.21
CA VAL A 70 18.19 -1.76 -20.06
C VAL A 70 18.32 -0.28 -20.40
N ALA A 71 18.86 0.06 -21.59
CA ALA A 71 18.97 1.45 -22.03
C ALA A 71 17.60 2.13 -22.19
N CYS A 72 16.62 1.45 -22.79
CA CYS A 72 15.23 1.93 -22.89
C CYS A 72 14.60 2.10 -21.51
N THR A 73 14.89 1.21 -20.56
CA THR A 73 14.41 1.32 -19.18
C THR A 73 14.98 2.56 -18.49
N PHE A 74 16.28 2.81 -18.64
CA PHE A 74 16.90 4.02 -18.12
C PHE A 74 16.31 5.28 -18.75
N LEU A 75 16.11 5.27 -20.07
CA LEU A 75 15.48 6.36 -20.81
C LEU A 75 14.05 6.63 -20.32
N SER A 76 13.23 5.60 -20.14
CA SER A 76 11.86 5.73 -19.62
C SER A 76 11.86 6.37 -18.22
N TYR A 77 12.63 5.83 -17.27
CA TYR A 77 12.70 6.42 -15.92
C TYR A 77 13.33 7.82 -15.89
N PHE A 78 14.24 8.12 -16.82
CA PHE A 78 14.79 9.46 -17.01
C PHE A 78 13.71 10.44 -17.49
N ILE A 79 12.91 10.08 -18.50
CA ILE A 79 11.78 10.90 -18.96
C ILE A 79 10.76 11.08 -17.82
N LEU A 80 10.46 10.01 -17.10
CA LEU A 80 9.53 10.00 -15.97
C LEU A 80 9.96 10.97 -14.85
N SER A 81 11.26 11.20 -14.67
CA SER A 81 11.77 12.18 -13.70
C SER A 81 11.34 13.62 -14.00
N PHE A 82 11.04 13.94 -15.27
CA PHE A 82 10.57 15.26 -15.67
C PHE A 82 9.13 15.54 -15.24
N TYR A 83 8.31 14.52 -14.95
CA TYR A 83 6.94 14.73 -14.45
C TYR A 83 6.97 15.57 -13.16
N ASP A 84 7.73 15.09 -12.18
CA ASP A 84 7.89 15.76 -10.89
C ASP A 84 8.70 17.06 -11.03
N ARG A 85 9.68 17.12 -11.95
CA ARG A 85 10.41 18.37 -12.19
C ARG A 85 9.50 19.49 -12.71
N LEU A 86 8.66 19.19 -13.69
CA LEU A 86 7.69 20.13 -14.25
C LEU A 86 6.67 20.53 -13.18
N ALA A 87 6.15 19.57 -12.40
CA ALA A 87 5.22 19.83 -11.31
C ALA A 87 5.80 20.78 -10.24
N VAL A 88 7.04 20.54 -9.81
CA VAL A 88 7.73 21.35 -8.80
C VAL A 88 8.02 22.76 -9.29
N VAL A 89 8.40 22.91 -10.56
CA VAL A 89 8.58 24.23 -11.20
C VAL A 89 7.25 24.96 -11.28
N GLN A 90 6.17 24.28 -11.68
CA GLN A 90 4.83 24.86 -11.81
C GLN A 90 4.29 25.38 -10.47
N VAL A 91 4.57 24.68 -9.36
CA VAL A 91 4.10 25.05 -8.02
C VAL A 91 5.00 26.10 -7.35
N GLY A 92 6.07 26.56 -8.02
CA GLY A 92 6.95 27.63 -7.53
C GLY A 92 8.15 27.16 -6.71
N TYR A 93 8.43 25.86 -6.65
CA TYR A 93 9.57 25.27 -5.95
C TYR A 93 10.74 24.90 -6.89
N GLY A 94 10.88 25.64 -8.00
CA GLY A 94 11.90 25.39 -9.04
C GLY A 94 13.36 25.40 -8.55
N HIS A 95 13.62 25.95 -7.35
CA HIS A 95 14.92 25.95 -6.66
C HIS A 95 15.35 24.56 -6.16
N LEU A 96 14.43 23.59 -6.04
CA LEU A 96 14.79 22.21 -5.74
C LEU A 96 15.63 21.63 -6.88
N SER A 97 16.79 21.06 -6.52
CA SER A 97 17.70 20.41 -7.48
C SER A 97 17.00 19.27 -8.24
N PHE A 98 17.33 19.09 -9.51
CA PHE A 98 16.81 18.00 -10.33
C PHE A 98 17.02 16.62 -9.69
N GLY A 99 18.16 16.38 -9.03
CA GLY A 99 18.43 15.10 -8.36
C GLY A 99 17.39 14.74 -7.28
N ARG A 100 16.90 15.73 -6.52
CA ARG A 100 15.84 15.53 -5.51
C ARG A 100 14.50 15.21 -6.16
N THR A 101 14.11 15.98 -7.18
CA THR A 101 12.85 15.73 -7.90
C THR A 101 12.88 14.38 -8.64
N ALA A 102 14.02 14.01 -9.23
CA ALA A 102 14.20 12.71 -9.89
C ALA A 102 14.16 11.55 -8.91
N PHE A 103 14.79 11.68 -7.73
CA PHE A 103 14.71 10.68 -6.67
C PHE A 103 13.28 10.48 -6.17
N ALA A 104 12.53 11.57 -5.97
CA ALA A 104 11.13 11.51 -5.57
C ALA A 104 10.23 10.87 -6.63
N ALA A 105 10.41 11.25 -7.89
CA ALA A 105 9.72 10.66 -9.03
C ALA A 105 9.98 9.14 -9.09
N PHE A 106 11.26 8.75 -9.11
CA PHE A 106 11.67 7.37 -9.24
C PHE A 106 11.08 6.50 -8.12
N CYS A 107 11.29 6.88 -6.85
CA CYS A 107 10.76 6.11 -5.72
C CYS A 107 9.23 6.06 -5.71
N SER A 108 8.56 7.16 -6.07
CA SER A 108 7.10 7.21 -6.13
C SER A 108 6.55 6.30 -7.23
N TYR A 109 7.06 6.41 -8.46
CA TYR A 109 6.51 5.69 -9.60
C TYR A 109 6.80 4.19 -9.53
N VAL A 110 8.01 3.81 -9.14
CA VAL A 110 8.37 2.40 -8.97
C VAL A 110 7.41 1.69 -8.02
N LEU A 111 7.02 2.35 -6.92
CA LEU A 111 6.04 1.79 -5.98
C LEU A 111 4.61 1.80 -6.53
N SER A 112 4.23 2.91 -7.17
CA SER A 112 2.94 3.05 -7.82
C SER A 112 2.67 1.93 -8.83
N HIS A 113 3.66 1.55 -9.65
CA HIS A 113 3.53 0.50 -10.65
C HIS A 113 3.42 -0.92 -10.05
N ASN A 114 3.98 -1.16 -8.86
CA ASN A 114 4.06 -2.50 -8.26
C ASN A 114 2.92 -2.82 -7.27
N LEU A 115 2.39 -1.84 -6.53
CA LEU A 115 1.56 -2.10 -5.35
C LEU A 115 0.04 -2.07 -5.57
N GLY A 116 -0.46 -1.83 -6.79
CA GLY A 116 -1.90 -1.83 -7.12
C GLY A 116 -2.75 -0.70 -6.51
N PHE A 117 -2.31 -0.12 -5.39
CA PHE A 117 -2.80 1.15 -4.84
C PHE A 117 -1.93 2.31 -5.35
N SER A 118 -1.80 2.40 -6.66
CA SER A 118 -0.85 3.28 -7.34
C SER A 118 -0.98 4.75 -6.92
N ALA A 119 -2.23 5.22 -6.76
CA ALA A 119 -2.54 6.58 -6.35
C ALA A 119 -2.14 6.91 -4.91
N VAL A 120 -2.29 5.96 -3.97
CA VAL A 120 -2.04 6.20 -2.53
C VAL A 120 -0.57 6.00 -2.20
N SER A 121 0.05 4.95 -2.73
CA SER A 121 1.45 4.60 -2.46
C SER A 121 2.41 5.67 -2.97
N GLY A 122 2.28 6.10 -4.22
CA GLY A 122 3.13 7.15 -4.79
C GLY A 122 2.94 8.53 -4.15
N ALA A 123 1.69 8.89 -3.84
CA ALA A 123 1.37 10.14 -3.16
C ALA A 123 2.05 10.24 -1.79
N ALA A 124 2.06 9.15 -1.01
CA ALA A 124 2.71 9.11 0.29
C ALA A 124 4.24 9.34 0.20
N VAL A 125 4.90 8.77 -0.81
CA VAL A 125 6.35 8.98 -1.04
C VAL A 125 6.66 10.45 -1.32
N ARG A 126 5.91 11.04 -2.27
CA ARG A 126 6.07 12.45 -2.63
C ARG A 126 5.82 13.35 -1.44
N TYR A 127 4.76 13.07 -0.67
CA TYR A 127 4.45 13.83 0.53
C TYR A 127 5.61 13.83 1.50
N ARG A 128 6.18 12.67 1.80
CA ARG A 128 7.33 12.56 2.70
C ARG A 128 8.55 13.33 2.19
N LEU A 129 8.99 13.05 0.96
CA LEU A 129 10.24 13.59 0.44
C LEU A 129 10.16 15.11 0.27
N TYR A 130 9.08 15.61 -0.34
CA TYR A 130 8.90 17.05 -0.50
C TYR A 130 8.66 17.76 0.83
N ARG A 131 7.97 17.15 1.80
CA ARG A 131 7.82 17.73 3.14
C ARG A 131 9.15 17.86 3.86
N ASN A 132 10.01 16.83 3.78
CA ASN A 132 11.36 16.86 4.34
C ASN A 132 12.25 17.92 3.66
N TRP A 133 11.96 18.29 2.42
CA TRP A 133 12.63 19.38 1.71
C TRP A 133 11.94 20.74 1.87
N GLY A 134 10.98 20.88 2.79
CA GLY A 134 10.36 22.15 3.15
C GLY A 134 9.18 22.58 2.28
N VAL A 135 8.65 21.71 1.42
CA VAL A 135 7.47 22.01 0.59
C VAL A 135 6.20 21.96 1.46
N SER A 136 5.30 22.93 1.25
CA SER A 136 4.02 22.99 1.96
C SER A 136 3.09 21.83 1.54
N SER A 137 2.24 21.36 2.45
CA SER A 137 1.32 20.22 2.18
C SER A 137 0.35 20.48 1.03
N PHE A 138 -0.10 21.73 0.87
CA PHE A 138 -0.96 22.13 -0.25
C PHE A 138 -0.21 22.07 -1.59
N CYS A 139 1.03 22.57 -1.62
CA CYS A 139 1.88 22.50 -2.81
C CYS A 139 2.21 21.06 -3.20
N ILE A 140 2.42 20.18 -2.23
CA ILE A 140 2.60 18.74 -2.49
C ILE A 140 1.35 18.13 -3.14
N ALA A 141 0.15 18.48 -2.65
CA ALA A 141 -1.09 18.01 -3.26
C ALA A 141 -1.23 18.50 -4.71
N GLN A 142 -0.84 19.76 -4.99
CA GLN A 142 -0.78 20.29 -6.35
C GLN A 142 0.24 19.53 -7.22
N ILE A 143 1.42 19.18 -6.69
CA ILE A 143 2.41 18.34 -7.41
C ILE A 143 1.80 16.99 -7.78
N ILE A 144 1.14 16.31 -6.84
CA ILE A 144 0.51 15.00 -7.08
C ILE A 144 -0.61 15.12 -8.12
N ALA A 145 -1.45 16.15 -8.01
CA ALA A 145 -2.51 16.42 -8.96
C ALA A 145 -1.95 16.71 -10.37
N PHE A 146 -0.89 17.51 -10.46
CA PHE A 146 -0.20 17.81 -11.72
C PHE A 146 0.37 16.55 -12.36
N CYS A 147 1.10 15.71 -11.62
CA CYS A 147 1.63 14.45 -12.15
C CYS A 147 0.52 13.50 -12.61
N SER A 148 -0.61 13.46 -11.89
CA SER A 148 -1.78 12.65 -12.28
C SER A 148 -2.42 13.17 -13.56
N ALA A 149 -2.57 14.49 -13.70
CA ALA A 149 -3.06 15.12 -14.93
C ALA A 149 -2.11 14.89 -16.11
N THR A 150 -0.79 14.97 -15.86
CA THR A 150 0.26 14.70 -16.87
C THR A 150 0.09 13.32 -17.48
N TYR A 151 -0.09 12.32 -16.63
CA TYR A 151 -0.35 10.96 -17.04
C TYR A 151 -1.64 10.81 -17.87
N LEU A 152 -2.75 11.44 -17.43
CA LEU A 152 -4.02 11.40 -18.16
C LEU A 152 -3.92 12.06 -19.53
N LEU A 153 -3.19 13.17 -19.66
CA LEU A 153 -2.95 13.84 -20.94
C LEU A 153 -2.15 12.96 -21.90
N GLY A 154 -1.06 12.35 -21.43
CA GLY A 154 -0.28 11.40 -22.23
C GLY A 154 -1.11 10.19 -22.68
N ALA A 155 -1.90 9.62 -21.76
CA ALA A 155 -2.82 8.53 -22.07
C ALA A 155 -3.87 8.95 -23.11
N ALA A 156 -4.47 10.14 -22.98
CA ALA A 156 -5.45 10.65 -23.94
C ALA A 156 -4.85 10.86 -25.34
N VAL A 157 -3.64 11.42 -25.43
CA VAL A 157 -2.94 11.59 -26.73
C VAL A 157 -2.68 10.25 -27.39
N LEU A 158 -2.15 9.28 -26.64
CA LEU A 158 -1.71 8.00 -27.17
C LEU A 158 -2.88 7.07 -27.47
N ILE A 159 -3.85 6.93 -26.56
CA ILE A 159 -5.09 6.18 -26.82
C ILE A 159 -5.84 6.81 -27.99
N GLY A 160 -5.89 8.15 -28.05
CA GLY A 160 -6.49 8.86 -29.17
C GLY A 160 -5.81 8.54 -30.51
N GLY A 161 -4.47 8.49 -30.53
CA GLY A 161 -3.72 8.11 -31.73
C GLY A 161 -3.98 6.68 -32.16
N VAL A 162 -3.96 5.73 -31.23
CA VAL A 162 -4.23 4.30 -31.51
C VAL A 162 -5.64 4.12 -32.08
N LEU A 163 -6.64 4.76 -31.48
CA LEU A 163 -8.03 4.68 -31.94
C LEU A 163 -8.24 5.27 -33.35
N VAL A 164 -7.42 6.24 -33.75
CA VAL A 164 -7.51 6.90 -35.06
C VAL A 164 -6.72 6.15 -36.14
N TRP A 165 -5.50 5.71 -35.84
CA TRP A 165 -4.62 5.08 -36.83
C TRP A 165 -4.80 3.57 -36.95
N GLU A 166 -5.03 2.88 -35.84
CA GLU A 166 -5.13 1.42 -35.82
C GLU A 166 -6.30 0.93 -34.93
N PRO A 167 -7.56 1.31 -35.25
CA PRO A 167 -8.73 0.90 -34.44
C PRO A 167 -8.92 -0.63 -34.37
N SER A 168 -8.33 -1.38 -35.30
CA SER A 168 -8.40 -2.85 -35.36
C SER A 168 -7.52 -3.57 -34.34
N VAL A 169 -6.52 -2.92 -33.74
CA VAL A 169 -5.60 -3.58 -32.80
C VAL A 169 -6.19 -3.76 -31.39
N ILE A 170 -7.35 -3.18 -31.08
CA ILE A 170 -7.98 -3.33 -29.77
C ILE A 170 -8.70 -4.69 -29.71
N PRO A 171 -8.22 -5.64 -28.88
CA PRO A 171 -8.85 -6.95 -28.77
C PRO A 171 -10.30 -6.81 -28.32
N MET A 172 -11.20 -7.62 -28.89
CA MET A 172 -12.66 -7.61 -28.67
C MET A 172 -13.41 -6.37 -29.19
N ALA A 173 -12.92 -5.15 -29.00
CA ALA A 173 -13.62 -3.93 -29.45
C ALA A 173 -13.46 -3.67 -30.96
N GLY A 174 -12.27 -3.91 -31.54
CA GLY A 174 -12.00 -3.67 -32.96
C GLY A 174 -12.83 -4.53 -33.92
N ALA A 175 -13.35 -5.67 -33.45
CA ALA A 175 -14.20 -6.57 -34.25
C ALA A 175 -15.70 -6.28 -34.12
N HIS A 176 -16.14 -5.65 -33.02
CA HIS A 176 -17.57 -5.45 -32.72
C HIS A 176 -18.01 -3.99 -32.79
N VAL A 177 -17.09 -3.04 -32.75
CA VAL A 177 -17.37 -1.60 -32.81
C VAL A 177 -16.89 -1.06 -34.15
N PRO A 178 -17.74 -0.29 -34.89
CA PRO A 178 -17.31 0.34 -36.12
C PRO A 178 -16.08 1.22 -35.91
N ALA A 179 -15.09 1.11 -36.80
CA ALA A 179 -13.86 1.90 -36.73
C ALA A 179 -14.12 3.41 -36.67
N SER A 180 -15.21 3.90 -37.28
CA SER A 180 -15.62 5.31 -37.22
C SER A 180 -16.00 5.77 -35.81
N VAL A 181 -16.60 4.90 -34.98
CA VAL A 181 -16.94 5.22 -33.59
C VAL A 181 -15.68 5.28 -32.74
N LEU A 182 -14.77 4.32 -32.92
CA LEU A 182 -13.47 4.30 -32.24
C LEU A 182 -12.64 5.54 -32.60
N ALA A 183 -12.54 5.87 -33.89
CA ALA A 183 -11.88 7.08 -34.37
C ALA A 183 -12.55 8.35 -33.81
N GLY A 184 -13.88 8.38 -33.72
CA GLY A 184 -14.63 9.49 -33.11
C GLY A 184 -14.26 9.71 -31.63
N VAL A 185 -14.13 8.62 -30.85
CA VAL A 185 -13.64 8.69 -29.46
C VAL A 185 -12.20 9.19 -29.42
N GLY A 186 -11.33 8.70 -30.32
CA GLY A 186 -9.95 9.15 -30.39
C GLY A 186 -9.80 10.65 -30.71
N ILE A 187 -10.58 11.14 -31.67
CA ILE A 187 -10.67 12.57 -32.01
C ILE A 187 -11.19 13.38 -30.81
N ALA A 188 -12.20 12.89 -30.09
CA ALA A 188 -12.72 13.56 -28.91
C ALA A 188 -11.66 13.69 -27.79
N LEU A 189 -10.82 12.66 -27.59
CA LEU A 189 -9.70 12.71 -26.65
C LEU A 189 -8.67 13.77 -27.06
N TRP A 190 -8.31 13.83 -28.34
CA TRP A 190 -7.41 14.87 -28.85
C TRP A 190 -7.99 16.27 -28.72
N LEU A 191 -9.27 16.46 -29.01
CA LEU A 191 -9.97 17.73 -28.81
C LEU A 191 -9.97 18.14 -27.33
N ALA A 192 -10.12 17.20 -26.40
CA ALA A 192 -10.02 17.49 -24.96
C ALA A 192 -8.61 17.94 -24.56
N VAL A 193 -7.56 17.31 -25.08
CA VAL A 193 -6.16 17.72 -24.86
C VAL A 193 -5.89 19.10 -25.46
N LEU A 194 -6.33 19.35 -26.69
CA LEU A 194 -6.20 20.65 -27.35
C LEU A 194 -7.00 21.74 -26.64
N ALA A 195 -8.19 21.42 -26.12
CA ALA A 195 -8.99 22.35 -25.34
C ALA A 195 -8.31 22.70 -24.01
N TYR A 196 -7.70 21.72 -23.33
CA TYR A 196 -6.89 21.95 -22.14
C TYR A 196 -5.72 22.90 -22.44
N ILE A 197 -4.92 22.59 -23.46
CA ILE A 197 -3.79 23.43 -23.86
C ILE A 197 -4.29 24.83 -24.27
N GLY A 198 -5.34 24.92 -25.09
CA GLY A 198 -5.97 26.17 -25.51
C GLY A 198 -6.47 27.02 -24.34
N LEU A 199 -7.03 26.39 -23.31
CA LEU A 199 -7.53 27.07 -22.12
C LEU A 199 -6.39 27.75 -21.34
N THR A 200 -5.20 27.12 -21.29
CA THR A 200 -4.03 27.71 -20.62
C THR A 200 -3.52 29.00 -21.28
N PHE A 201 -3.81 29.23 -22.56
CA PHE A 201 -3.49 30.50 -23.23
C PHE A 201 -4.43 31.64 -22.80
N LYS A 202 -5.66 31.32 -22.43
CA LYS A 202 -6.72 32.30 -22.14
C LYS A 202 -6.89 32.57 -20.65
N MET A 203 -6.63 31.58 -19.79
CA MET A 203 -6.87 31.64 -18.36
C MET A 203 -5.66 31.11 -17.59
N ARG A 204 -5.15 31.91 -16.65
CA ARG A 204 -4.08 31.49 -15.70
C ARG A 204 -4.63 31.04 -14.34
N HIS A 205 -5.80 31.52 -13.97
CA HIS A 205 -6.46 31.19 -12.70
C HIS A 205 -7.89 30.73 -12.98
N LEU A 206 -8.23 29.52 -12.54
CA LEU A 206 -9.56 28.95 -12.62
C LEU A 206 -10.16 28.92 -11.23
N THR A 207 -11.11 29.82 -10.96
CA THR A 207 -11.88 29.79 -9.71
C THR A 207 -13.01 28.76 -9.84
N VAL A 208 -12.82 27.59 -9.24
CA VAL A 208 -13.88 26.59 -9.11
C VAL A 208 -14.47 26.71 -7.70
N ARG A 209 -15.69 27.25 -7.62
CA ARG A 209 -16.38 27.59 -6.35
C ARG A 209 -15.60 28.60 -5.50
N GLN A 210 -14.90 28.13 -4.46
CA GLN A 210 -14.09 28.93 -3.52
C GLN A 210 -12.59 28.64 -3.66
N HIS A 211 -12.18 27.78 -4.59
CA HIS A 211 -10.78 27.38 -4.76
C HIS A 211 -10.24 27.92 -6.08
N THR A 212 -9.17 28.71 -6.01
CA THR A 212 -8.38 29.16 -7.15
C THR A 212 -7.39 28.07 -7.55
N ILE A 213 -7.60 27.46 -8.72
CA ILE A 213 -6.66 26.51 -9.32
C ILE A 213 -5.80 27.28 -10.32
N ASP A 214 -4.50 27.28 -10.11
CA ASP A 214 -3.55 27.88 -11.05
C ASP A 214 -3.31 26.91 -12.20
N LEU A 215 -3.69 27.33 -13.40
CA LEU A 215 -3.44 26.58 -14.63
C LEU A 215 -1.95 26.67 -15.00
N PRO A 216 -1.36 25.62 -15.60
CA PRO A 216 -0.01 25.70 -16.10
C PRO A 216 0.15 26.74 -17.20
N SER A 217 1.37 27.27 -17.34
CA SER A 217 1.69 28.08 -18.51
C SER A 217 1.52 27.24 -19.79
N PRO A 218 1.21 27.84 -20.95
CA PRO A 218 1.01 27.07 -22.18
C PRO A 218 2.22 26.22 -22.57
N ILE A 219 3.44 26.75 -22.36
CA ILE A 219 4.68 26.00 -22.58
C ILE A 219 4.75 24.81 -21.63
N MET A 220 4.38 24.98 -20.36
CA MET A 220 4.34 23.91 -19.39
C MET A 220 3.30 22.84 -19.78
N ALA A 221 2.11 23.23 -20.27
CA ALA A 221 1.08 22.29 -20.71
C ALA A 221 1.52 21.46 -21.94
N VAL A 222 2.22 22.09 -22.88
CA VAL A 222 2.82 21.38 -24.02
C VAL A 222 3.92 20.42 -23.54
N LEU A 223 4.88 20.91 -22.74
CA LEU A 223 5.95 20.06 -22.17
C LEU A 223 5.38 18.89 -21.36
N GLN A 224 4.36 19.14 -20.54
CA GLN A 224 3.64 18.14 -19.75
C GLN A 224 3.09 17.04 -20.66
N THR A 225 2.43 17.43 -21.75
CA THR A 225 1.82 16.48 -22.70
C THR A 225 2.88 15.70 -23.48
N THR A 226 3.92 16.38 -23.97
CA THR A 226 5.01 15.75 -24.73
C THR A 226 5.82 14.78 -23.88
N VAL A 227 6.17 15.15 -22.65
CA VAL A 227 6.89 14.29 -21.71
C VAL A 227 6.06 13.04 -21.39
N ALA A 228 4.74 13.19 -21.20
CA ALA A 228 3.87 12.06 -20.92
C ALA A 228 3.77 11.08 -22.09
N ALA A 229 3.65 11.59 -23.31
CA ALA A 229 3.65 10.75 -24.51
C ALA A 229 5.01 10.05 -24.72
N ALA A 230 6.11 10.78 -24.51
CA ALA A 230 7.47 10.25 -24.65
C ALA A 230 7.77 9.14 -23.63
N ASP A 231 7.26 9.25 -22.40
CA ASP A 231 7.42 8.26 -21.34
C ASP A 231 6.76 6.92 -21.72
N VAL A 232 5.49 6.94 -22.12
CA VAL A 232 4.78 5.71 -22.52
C VAL A 232 5.42 5.10 -23.77
N ALA A 233 5.85 5.91 -24.73
CA ALA A 233 6.61 5.44 -25.88
C ALA A 233 7.91 4.76 -25.45
N ALA A 234 8.75 5.42 -24.66
CA ALA A 234 10.00 4.83 -24.16
C ALA A 234 9.75 3.54 -23.37
N THR A 235 8.65 3.45 -22.63
CA THR A 235 8.25 2.25 -21.89
C THR A 235 7.88 1.10 -22.83
N ALA A 236 7.10 1.37 -23.88
CA ALA A 236 6.75 0.38 -24.91
C ALA A 236 8.02 -0.12 -25.65
N ALA A 237 8.98 0.77 -25.89
CA ALA A 237 10.24 0.42 -26.54
C ALA A 237 11.02 -0.67 -25.79
N ILE A 238 10.90 -0.76 -24.45
CA ILE A 238 11.55 -1.81 -23.64
C ILE A 238 11.13 -3.20 -24.11
N ALA A 239 9.83 -3.41 -24.36
CA ALA A 239 9.33 -4.70 -24.84
C ALA A 239 9.56 -4.88 -26.34
N TYR A 240 9.46 -3.81 -27.13
CA TYR A 240 9.69 -3.84 -28.58
C TYR A 240 11.10 -4.32 -28.95
N VAL A 241 12.14 -3.77 -28.30
CA VAL A 241 13.53 -4.16 -28.60
C VAL A 241 13.85 -5.60 -28.25
N LEU A 242 13.03 -6.23 -27.40
CA LEU A 242 13.15 -7.63 -27.00
C LEU A 242 12.45 -8.60 -27.96
N LEU A 243 11.65 -8.10 -28.92
CA LEU A 243 10.99 -8.96 -29.89
C LEU A 243 12.02 -9.78 -30.71
N PRO A 244 11.73 -11.05 -31.02
CA PRO A 244 12.58 -11.85 -31.91
C PRO A 244 12.73 -11.20 -33.30
N ALA A 245 13.90 -11.35 -33.94
CA ALA A 245 14.20 -10.69 -35.22
C ALA A 245 13.28 -11.11 -36.39
N GLY A 246 12.56 -12.23 -36.27
CA GLY A 246 11.61 -12.70 -37.28
C GLY A 246 10.22 -12.04 -37.22
N VAL A 247 9.95 -11.21 -36.20
CA VAL A 247 8.65 -10.54 -36.04
C VAL A 247 8.60 -9.27 -36.87
N GLN A 248 7.77 -9.26 -37.91
CA GLN A 248 7.58 -8.11 -38.81
C GLN A 248 6.49 -7.17 -38.28
N ILE A 249 6.75 -6.53 -37.14
CA ILE A 249 5.89 -5.48 -36.58
C ILE A 249 6.72 -4.20 -36.47
N ASP A 250 6.23 -3.11 -37.05
CA ASP A 250 6.85 -1.81 -36.86
C ASP A 250 6.56 -1.26 -35.45
N TYR A 251 7.35 -0.29 -35.02
CA TYR A 251 7.22 0.25 -33.67
C TYR A 251 5.86 0.93 -33.42
N GLY A 252 5.23 1.52 -34.44
CA GLY A 252 3.93 2.17 -34.32
C GLY A 252 2.84 1.19 -33.94
N SER A 253 2.75 0.07 -34.67
CA SER A 253 1.78 -0.98 -34.35
C SER A 253 2.06 -1.65 -33.01
N PHE A 254 3.33 -1.87 -32.65
CA PHE A 254 3.65 -2.40 -31.33
C PHE A 254 3.26 -1.43 -30.20
N LEU A 255 3.51 -0.13 -30.38
CA LEU A 255 3.12 0.90 -29.43
C LEU A 255 1.60 0.88 -29.22
N ALA A 256 0.83 0.70 -30.30
CA ALA A 256 -0.63 0.59 -30.23
C ALA A 256 -1.10 -0.63 -29.43
N ILE A 257 -0.51 -1.80 -29.70
CA ILE A 257 -0.74 -3.04 -28.94
C ILE A 257 -0.40 -2.85 -27.45
N TYR A 258 0.74 -2.22 -27.15
CA TYR A 258 1.17 -1.95 -25.79
C TYR A 258 0.20 -1.03 -25.06
N ILE A 259 -0.23 0.08 -25.67
CA ILE A 259 -1.17 1.04 -25.08
C ILE A 259 -2.52 0.37 -24.81
N ALA A 260 -3.04 -0.42 -25.76
CA ALA A 260 -4.29 -1.14 -25.57
C ALA A 260 -4.19 -2.13 -24.39
N SER A 261 -3.11 -2.90 -24.33
CA SER A 261 -2.84 -3.87 -23.25
C SER A 261 -2.67 -3.18 -21.89
N TYR A 262 -1.93 -2.08 -21.85
CA TYR A 262 -1.70 -1.29 -20.64
C TYR A 262 -2.99 -0.65 -20.13
N THR A 263 -3.82 -0.10 -21.03
CA THR A 263 -5.12 0.47 -20.69
C THR A 263 -6.07 -0.59 -20.12
N ALA A 264 -6.11 -1.79 -20.71
CA ALA A 264 -6.89 -2.90 -20.18
C ALA A 264 -6.44 -3.27 -18.75
N GLY A 265 -5.13 -3.32 -18.50
CA GLY A 265 -4.56 -3.57 -17.17
C GLY A 265 -4.95 -2.51 -16.13
N LEU A 266 -4.96 -1.23 -16.51
CA LEU A 266 -5.38 -0.12 -15.63
C LEU A 266 -6.87 -0.18 -15.30
N VAL A 267 -7.72 -0.38 -16.30
CA VAL A 267 -9.18 -0.47 -16.12
C VAL A 267 -9.52 -1.62 -15.18
N ALA A 268 -8.79 -2.73 -15.28
CA ALA A 268 -8.97 -3.88 -14.41
C ALA A 268 -8.57 -3.61 -12.93
N SER A 269 -7.85 -2.52 -12.64
CA SER A 269 -7.40 -2.16 -11.29
C SER A 269 -6.65 -3.29 -10.56
N VAL A 270 -6.02 -4.19 -11.33
CA VAL A 270 -5.24 -5.31 -10.79
C VAL A 270 -3.84 -4.82 -10.43
N PRO A 271 -3.29 -5.18 -9.25
CA PRO A 271 -1.91 -4.85 -8.90
C PRO A 271 -0.90 -5.28 -9.98
N GLY A 272 -0.11 -4.33 -10.46
CA GLY A 272 0.87 -4.55 -11.55
C GLY A 272 0.26 -4.93 -12.90
N GLY A 273 -1.06 -4.82 -13.07
CA GLY A 273 -1.78 -5.27 -14.27
C GLY A 273 -1.63 -6.76 -14.56
N LEU A 274 -1.25 -7.56 -13.54
CA LEU A 274 -0.93 -8.98 -13.70
C LEU A 274 -2.12 -9.75 -14.29
N GLY A 275 -1.86 -10.57 -15.31
CA GLY A 275 -2.86 -11.37 -16.01
C GLY A 275 -3.62 -10.60 -17.09
N VAL A 276 -4.15 -9.40 -16.82
CA VAL A 276 -4.93 -8.64 -17.83
C VAL A 276 -4.02 -8.02 -18.88
N PHE A 277 -2.94 -7.35 -18.47
CA PHE A 277 -1.95 -6.83 -19.41
C PHE A 277 -1.31 -7.97 -20.22
N ASP A 278 -0.93 -9.05 -19.53
CA ASP A 278 -0.24 -10.18 -20.14
C ASP A 278 -1.17 -10.91 -21.14
N GLY A 279 -2.43 -11.11 -20.77
CA GLY A 279 -3.45 -11.70 -21.63
C GLY A 279 -3.78 -10.84 -22.84
N ALA A 280 -3.91 -9.53 -22.66
CA ALA A 280 -4.11 -8.61 -23.78
C ALA A 280 -2.92 -8.62 -24.75
N MET A 281 -1.69 -8.65 -24.23
CA MET A 281 -0.48 -8.76 -25.04
C MET A 281 -0.40 -10.10 -25.79
N LEU A 282 -0.78 -11.21 -25.13
CA LEU A 282 -0.87 -12.54 -25.75
C LEU A 282 -1.87 -12.58 -26.91
N LEU A 283 -3.05 -12.02 -26.71
CA LEU A 283 -4.10 -11.96 -27.73
C LEU A 283 -3.67 -11.09 -28.92
N ALA A 284 -3.07 -9.92 -28.65
CA ALA A 284 -2.70 -8.96 -29.69
C ALA A 284 -1.46 -9.38 -30.49
N LEU A 285 -0.45 -10.00 -29.85
CA LEU A 285 0.76 -10.47 -30.53
C LEU A 285 0.65 -11.92 -31.04
N GLY A 286 -0.36 -12.68 -30.61
CA GLY A 286 -0.59 -14.07 -31.01
C GLY A 286 -0.57 -14.33 -32.52
N PRO A 287 -1.09 -13.44 -33.38
CA PRO A 287 -1.00 -13.58 -34.84
C PRO A 287 0.44 -13.51 -35.39
N TYR A 288 1.37 -12.88 -34.68
CA TYR A 288 2.71 -12.58 -35.17
C TYR A 288 3.79 -13.48 -34.60
N MET A 289 3.58 -14.00 -33.39
CA MET A 289 4.58 -14.81 -32.70
C MET A 289 3.94 -15.81 -31.72
N PRO A 290 4.59 -16.98 -31.52
CA PRO A 290 4.10 -17.97 -30.58
C PRO A 290 3.99 -17.45 -29.14
N ALA A 291 2.94 -17.87 -28.44
CA ALA A 291 2.68 -17.48 -27.06
C ALA A 291 3.86 -17.67 -26.07
N PRO A 292 4.74 -18.71 -26.16
CA PRO A 292 5.91 -18.80 -25.29
C PRO A 292 6.89 -17.63 -25.45
N GLN A 293 7.06 -17.14 -26.68
CA GLN A 293 7.96 -16.02 -26.98
C GLN A 293 7.37 -14.71 -26.45
N ILE A 294 6.04 -14.52 -26.54
CA ILE A 294 5.35 -13.34 -26.00
C ILE A 294 5.55 -13.30 -24.49
N MET A 295 5.33 -14.43 -23.81
CA MET A 295 5.56 -14.53 -22.37
C MET A 295 7.02 -14.28 -21.99
N GLY A 296 7.98 -14.77 -22.77
CA GLY A 296 9.40 -14.48 -22.56
C GLY A 296 9.71 -12.98 -22.59
N VAL A 297 9.19 -12.26 -23.59
CA VAL A 297 9.33 -10.80 -23.71
C VAL A 297 8.66 -10.08 -22.54
N VAL A 298 7.41 -10.45 -22.21
CA VAL A 298 6.64 -9.84 -21.12
C VAL A 298 7.33 -10.02 -19.77
N LEU A 299 7.88 -11.20 -19.49
CA LEU A 299 8.60 -11.48 -18.24
C LEU A 299 9.89 -10.67 -18.12
N ILE A 300 10.66 -10.55 -19.20
CA ILE A 300 11.89 -9.73 -19.19
C ILE A 300 11.57 -8.24 -19.09
N PHE A 301 10.52 -7.79 -19.80
CA PHE A 301 9.98 -6.44 -19.64
C PHE A 301 9.62 -6.15 -18.17
N ARG A 302 8.91 -7.08 -17.51
CA ARG A 302 8.56 -6.94 -16.08
C ARG A 302 9.79 -6.92 -15.19
N LEU A 303 10.79 -7.76 -15.47
CA LEU A 303 12.05 -7.75 -14.75
C LEU A 303 12.73 -6.37 -14.82
N PHE A 304 12.80 -5.79 -16.02
CA PHE A 304 13.47 -4.50 -16.25
C PHE A 304 12.68 -3.30 -15.75
N TYR A 305 11.36 -3.25 -15.99
CA TYR A 305 10.57 -2.06 -15.68
C TYR A 305 9.95 -2.08 -14.27
N TYR A 306 9.69 -3.24 -13.69
CA TYR A 306 9.01 -3.35 -12.39
C TYR A 306 9.94 -3.84 -11.28
N ILE A 307 10.63 -4.97 -11.50
CA ILE A 307 11.32 -5.69 -10.41
C ILE A 307 12.67 -5.04 -10.08
N ILE A 308 13.57 -4.90 -11.05
CA ILE A 308 14.91 -4.30 -10.81
C ILE A 308 14.78 -2.88 -10.24
N PRO A 309 13.92 -1.99 -10.80
CA PRO A 309 13.72 -0.65 -10.26
C PRO A 309 13.18 -0.65 -8.84
N LEU A 310 12.34 -1.63 -8.46
CA LEU A 310 11.83 -1.79 -7.09
C LEU A 310 12.95 -2.01 -6.08
N PHE A 311 13.87 -2.93 -6.36
CA PHE A 311 15.03 -3.14 -5.51
C PHE A 311 15.93 -1.91 -5.46
N MET A 312 16.15 -1.25 -6.61
CA MET A 312 16.96 -0.04 -6.69
C MET A 312 16.34 1.10 -5.86
N ALA A 313 15.03 1.33 -5.96
CA ALA A 313 14.30 2.31 -5.16
C ALA A 313 14.39 1.98 -3.67
N GLY A 314 14.23 0.70 -3.30
CA GLY A 314 14.41 0.23 -1.94
C GLY A 314 15.80 0.53 -1.37
N ILE A 315 16.86 0.26 -2.14
CA ILE A 315 18.26 0.58 -1.77
C ILE A 315 18.46 2.08 -1.62
N MET A 316 18.06 2.87 -2.63
CA MET A 316 18.27 4.32 -2.59
C MET A 316 17.52 4.95 -1.41
N PHE A 317 16.31 4.46 -1.12
CA PHE A 317 15.51 4.95 -0.01
C PHE A 317 16.04 4.52 1.35
N ALA A 318 16.46 3.26 1.50
CA ALA A 318 17.14 2.80 2.71
C ALA A 318 18.43 3.58 2.94
N GLY A 319 19.24 3.79 1.90
CA GLY A 319 20.43 4.64 1.97
C GLY A 319 20.10 6.05 2.45
N HIS A 320 19.13 6.72 1.83
CA HIS A 320 18.69 8.06 2.23
C HIS A 320 18.25 8.14 3.71
N GLU A 321 17.53 7.14 4.20
CA GLU A 321 17.17 7.03 5.62
C GLU A 321 18.40 6.85 6.53
N LEU A 322 19.33 5.98 6.16
CA LEU A 322 20.55 5.75 6.94
C LEU A 322 21.41 7.01 7.03
N PHE A 323 21.50 7.80 5.96
CA PHE A 323 22.22 9.07 5.96
C PHE A 323 21.55 10.11 6.86
N LEU A 324 20.23 10.28 6.77
CA LEU A 324 19.48 11.18 7.66
C LEU A 324 19.68 10.84 9.15
N ARG A 325 19.56 9.55 9.50
CA ARG A 325 19.78 9.09 10.88
C ARG A 325 21.23 9.25 11.33
N GLY A 326 22.18 9.05 10.41
CA GLY A 326 23.60 9.24 10.66
C GLY A 326 23.92 10.70 10.99
N ASP A 327 23.39 11.64 10.21
CA ASP A 327 23.55 13.07 10.41
C ASP A 327 22.91 13.54 11.72
N ASP A 328 21.70 13.06 12.04
CA ASP A 328 21.02 13.35 13.30
C ASP A 328 21.77 12.78 14.51
N ALA A 329 22.34 11.57 14.40
CA ALA A 329 23.14 10.96 15.46
C ALA A 329 24.49 11.67 15.65
N LEU A 330 25.12 12.12 14.56
CA LEU A 330 26.34 12.93 14.59
C LEU A 330 26.08 14.32 15.18
N ALA A 331 24.96 14.95 14.82
CA ALA A 331 24.51 16.22 15.39
C ALA A 331 24.19 16.08 16.89
N ALA A 332 23.44 15.06 17.30
CA ALA A 332 23.14 14.79 18.70
C ALA A 332 24.40 14.49 19.52
N LYS A 333 25.39 13.78 18.94
CA LYS A 333 26.67 13.52 19.59
C LYS A 333 27.50 14.81 19.74
N LYS A 334 27.47 15.70 18.74
CA LYS A 334 28.14 17.01 18.77
C LYS A 334 27.47 17.97 19.77
N GLU A 335 26.14 17.98 19.84
CA GLU A 335 25.36 18.73 20.83
C GLU A 335 25.55 18.17 22.25
N SER A 336 25.59 16.85 22.44
CA SER A 336 25.86 16.23 23.75
C SER A 336 27.26 16.55 24.28
N ARG A 337 28.23 16.82 23.37
CA ARG A 337 29.58 17.29 23.72
C ARG A 337 29.63 18.79 24.01
N MET A 338 28.62 19.57 23.63
CA MET A 338 28.60 21.04 23.73
C MET A 338 27.55 21.60 24.71
N ALA A 339 26.63 20.78 25.24
CA ALA A 339 25.53 21.28 26.07
C ALA A 339 25.86 21.42 27.58
N LYS A 340 25.79 22.67 28.08
CA LYS A 340 25.46 23.00 29.49
C LYS A 340 23.94 22.82 29.71
N PRO A 341 23.47 22.50 30.94
CA PRO A 341 22.08 22.14 31.19
C PRO A 341 21.20 23.39 31.39
N ALA A 342 20.76 24.05 30.31
CA ALA A 342 19.65 25.01 30.34
C ALA A 342 19.32 25.56 28.93
N ALA A 343 18.65 24.78 28.08
CA ALA A 343 17.84 25.32 26.99
C ALA A 343 16.86 24.25 26.48
N PRO A 344 15.62 24.60 26.13
CA PRO A 344 14.65 23.64 25.60
C PRO A 344 15.13 23.13 24.24
N ARG A 345 15.17 21.80 24.11
CA ARG A 345 15.55 21.06 22.89
C ARG A 345 14.78 21.59 21.68
N ARG A 346 15.52 22.03 20.65
CA ARG A 346 14.94 22.48 19.38
C ARG A 346 14.19 21.34 18.68
N VAL A 347 12.94 21.65 18.33
CA VAL A 347 12.11 21.17 17.22
C VAL A 347 12.38 19.72 16.78
N ARG A 348 11.66 18.79 17.40
CA ARG A 348 11.50 17.42 16.90
C ARG A 348 10.79 17.45 15.54
N PRO A 349 11.21 16.64 14.54
CA PRO A 349 10.46 16.52 13.30
C PRO A 349 9.03 16.08 13.63
N SER A 350 8.04 16.74 13.00
CA SER A 350 6.62 16.54 13.28
C SER A 350 6.24 15.05 13.23
N GLN A 351 5.40 14.57 14.15
CA GLN A 351 4.89 13.18 14.20
C GLN A 351 4.41 12.64 12.82
N LEU A 352 3.85 13.51 11.97
CA LEU A 352 3.45 13.22 10.58
C LEU A 352 4.60 12.71 9.68
N VAL A 353 5.84 13.17 9.91
CA VAL A 353 7.04 12.71 9.19
C VAL A 353 7.38 11.28 9.64
N ARG A 354 7.26 10.99 10.94
CA ARG A 354 7.43 9.63 11.53
C ARG A 354 6.38 8.64 11.02
N ASP A 355 5.12 9.07 10.89
CA ASP A 355 4.03 8.22 10.40
C ASP A 355 4.15 7.93 8.89
N SER A 356 4.58 8.92 8.12
CA SER A 356 4.89 8.78 6.69
C SER A 356 6.16 7.94 6.46
N GLU A 357 7.17 8.07 7.34
CA GLU A 357 8.40 7.27 7.38
C GLU A 357 8.10 5.79 7.58
N ALA A 358 7.30 5.51 8.60
CA ALA A 358 6.91 4.17 8.94
C ALA A 358 5.96 3.61 7.86
N GLY A 359 5.08 4.42 7.25
CA GLY A 359 4.15 3.98 6.19
C GLY A 359 4.87 3.52 4.92
N PHE A 360 5.86 4.29 4.47
CA PHE A 360 6.68 3.92 3.32
C PHE A 360 7.49 2.64 3.56
N SER A 361 8.26 2.60 4.66
CA SER A 361 9.13 1.46 4.97
C SER A 361 8.33 0.16 5.05
N VAL A 362 7.16 0.23 5.67
CA VAL A 362 6.24 -0.90 5.78
C VAL A 362 5.69 -1.33 4.43
N ALA A 363 5.30 -0.40 3.55
CA ALA A 363 4.78 -0.74 2.23
C ALA A 363 5.87 -1.41 1.35
N VAL A 364 7.09 -0.86 1.33
CA VAL A 364 8.22 -1.45 0.59
C VAL A 364 8.59 -2.82 1.14
N ALA A 365 8.70 -2.96 2.46
CA ALA A 365 8.99 -4.24 3.11
C ALA A 365 7.91 -5.27 2.79
N THR A 366 6.63 -4.89 2.88
CA THR A 366 5.48 -5.76 2.56
C THR A 366 5.55 -6.25 1.11
N GLY A 367 5.73 -5.35 0.14
CA GLY A 367 5.80 -5.71 -1.28
C GLY A 367 7.01 -6.58 -1.60
N THR A 368 8.19 -6.21 -1.08
CA THR A 368 9.44 -6.96 -1.28
C THR A 368 9.34 -8.38 -0.71
N VAL A 369 8.76 -8.52 0.49
CA VAL A 369 8.60 -9.81 1.18
C VAL A 369 7.58 -10.69 0.47
N ALA A 370 6.46 -10.11 0.02
CA ALA A 370 5.48 -10.84 -0.77
C ALA A 370 6.08 -11.36 -2.08
N LEU A 371 6.85 -10.53 -2.80
CA LEU A 371 7.57 -10.94 -4.01
C LEU A 371 8.60 -12.04 -3.74
N CYS A 372 9.36 -11.94 -2.64
CA CYS A 372 10.28 -13.00 -2.23
C CYS A 372 9.53 -14.31 -1.96
N GLY A 373 8.38 -14.23 -1.28
CA GLY A 373 7.54 -15.40 -1.01
C GLY A 373 7.01 -16.07 -2.29
N ILE A 374 6.50 -15.27 -3.24
CA ILE A 374 6.07 -15.73 -4.56
C ILE A 374 7.24 -16.37 -5.31
N MET A 375 8.40 -15.70 -5.34
CA MET A 375 9.60 -16.21 -5.98
C MET A 375 10.02 -17.58 -5.43
N LEU A 376 9.96 -17.79 -4.11
CA LEU A 376 10.28 -19.09 -3.49
C LEU A 376 9.30 -20.19 -3.90
N ILE A 377 8.00 -19.89 -3.93
CA ILE A 377 6.97 -20.84 -4.38
C ILE A 377 7.18 -21.20 -5.86
N CYS A 378 7.44 -20.19 -6.71
CA CYS A 378 7.76 -20.40 -8.11
C CYS A 378 9.03 -21.24 -8.28
N LEU A 379 10.08 -20.96 -7.51
CA LEU A 379 11.33 -21.72 -7.57
C LEU A 379 11.10 -23.20 -7.23
N VAL A 380 10.25 -23.50 -6.25
CA VAL A 380 9.89 -24.87 -5.90
C VAL A 380 9.04 -25.54 -6.99
N LEU A 381 8.06 -24.83 -7.55
CA LEU A 381 7.19 -25.38 -8.60
C LEU A 381 7.91 -25.62 -9.92
N LEU A 382 8.88 -24.76 -10.25
CA LEU A 382 9.59 -24.76 -11.54
C LEU A 382 10.79 -25.71 -11.57
N ASP A 383 11.10 -26.33 -10.43
CA ASP A 383 12.21 -27.25 -10.17
C ASP A 383 13.44 -27.02 -11.08
N PRO A 384 14.15 -25.88 -10.96
CA PRO A 384 15.40 -25.71 -11.67
C PRO A 384 16.42 -26.69 -11.07
N VAL A 385 16.57 -27.86 -11.71
CA VAL A 385 17.64 -28.81 -11.40
C VAL A 385 18.98 -28.06 -11.42
N ALA A 386 19.78 -28.34 -10.39
CA ALA A 386 21.05 -27.69 -10.07
C ALA A 386 21.99 -27.59 -11.28
N LYS A 387 22.32 -26.37 -11.73
CA LYS A 387 23.46 -26.16 -12.64
C LYS A 387 24.80 -26.21 -11.89
N TYR A 388 24.82 -26.01 -10.57
CA TYR A 388 26.04 -25.89 -9.76
C TYR A 388 25.89 -26.46 -8.34
N GLY A 389 25.56 -27.75 -8.23
CA GLY A 389 25.55 -28.42 -6.92
C GLY A 389 26.96 -28.51 -6.35
N VAL A 390 27.26 -27.73 -5.30
CA VAL A 390 28.55 -27.77 -4.57
C VAL A 390 28.75 -29.11 -3.84
N VAL A 391 27.68 -29.89 -3.65
CA VAL A 391 27.70 -31.14 -2.88
C VAL A 391 27.20 -32.29 -3.76
N ASN A 392 28.13 -33.09 -4.28
CA ASN A 392 27.86 -34.23 -5.16
C ASN A 392 27.93 -35.56 -4.39
N THR A 393 27.16 -35.70 -3.30
CA THR A 393 27.11 -36.92 -2.48
C THR A 393 25.67 -37.36 -2.25
N ALA A 394 25.44 -38.65 -2.00
CA ALA A 394 24.10 -39.25 -1.78
C ALA A 394 23.28 -38.62 -0.63
N SER A 395 23.90 -37.81 0.23
CA SER A 395 23.24 -36.95 1.23
C SER A 395 22.56 -35.70 0.63
N ALA A 396 22.91 -35.30 -0.59
CA ALA A 396 22.37 -34.14 -1.29
C ALA A 396 20.92 -34.35 -1.78
N THR A 397 20.45 -35.59 -1.97
CA THR A 397 19.07 -35.87 -2.37
C THR A 397 18.09 -35.65 -1.22
N TRP A 398 18.43 -36.09 0.00
CA TRP A 398 17.62 -35.84 1.20
C TRP A 398 17.61 -34.36 1.59
N LEU A 399 18.79 -33.71 1.60
CA LEU A 399 18.92 -32.26 1.83
C LEU A 399 18.20 -31.43 0.76
N GLY A 400 18.25 -31.85 -0.50
CA GLY A 400 17.54 -31.20 -1.60
C GLY A 400 16.02 -31.32 -1.47
N THR A 401 15.52 -32.51 -1.17
CA THR A 401 14.06 -32.74 -1.03
C THR A 401 13.51 -32.00 0.19
N ILE A 402 14.16 -32.11 1.36
CA ILE A 402 13.80 -31.38 2.58
C ILE A 402 13.89 -29.87 2.35
N GLY A 403 14.95 -29.40 1.67
CA GLY A 403 15.13 -28.00 1.32
C GLY A 403 14.00 -27.47 0.43
N THR A 404 13.51 -28.26 -0.52
CA THR A 404 12.36 -27.90 -1.37
C THR A 404 11.06 -27.75 -0.58
N TYR A 405 10.80 -28.65 0.37
CA TYR A 405 9.65 -28.51 1.28
C TYR A 405 9.76 -27.27 2.15
N LEU A 406 10.91 -27.08 2.79
CA LEU A 406 11.16 -25.91 3.64
C LEU A 406 10.98 -24.62 2.85
N LEU A 407 11.55 -24.51 1.64
CA LEU A 407 11.41 -23.31 0.82
C LEU A 407 9.97 -22.96 0.48
N SER A 408 9.14 -23.97 0.18
CA SER A 408 7.72 -23.72 -0.12
C SER A 408 6.96 -23.22 1.10
N VAL A 409 7.19 -23.83 2.27
CA VAL A 409 6.56 -23.39 3.53
C VAL A 409 7.03 -21.99 3.89
N MET A 410 8.32 -21.71 3.69
CA MET A 410 8.90 -20.39 3.92
C MET A 410 8.33 -19.35 2.94
N GLY A 411 8.10 -19.71 1.68
CA GLY A 411 7.46 -18.84 0.69
C GLY A 411 6.06 -18.38 1.11
N VAL A 412 5.22 -19.32 1.55
CA VAL A 412 3.89 -18.99 2.07
C VAL A 412 3.96 -18.24 3.41
N GLY A 413 4.89 -18.64 4.28
CA GLY A 413 5.17 -17.93 5.52
C GLY A 413 5.50 -16.46 5.28
N LEU A 414 6.36 -16.15 4.29
CA LEU A 414 6.71 -14.79 3.92
C LEU A 414 5.49 -14.00 3.40
N ILE A 415 4.64 -14.60 2.57
CA ILE A 415 3.41 -13.95 2.09
C ILE A 415 2.46 -13.64 3.26
N GLY A 416 2.29 -14.57 4.20
CA GLY A 416 1.49 -14.33 5.40
C GLY A 416 2.11 -13.26 6.31
N LEU A 417 3.43 -13.27 6.47
CA LEU A 417 4.16 -12.26 7.25
C LEU A 417 4.18 -10.88 6.59
N ALA A 418 4.04 -10.77 5.27
CA ALA A 418 3.85 -9.50 4.59
C ALA A 418 2.61 -8.75 5.13
N ILE A 419 1.53 -9.48 5.46
CA ILE A 419 0.35 -8.90 6.11
C ILE A 419 0.69 -8.44 7.54
N GLY A 420 1.45 -9.24 8.28
CA GLY A 420 1.91 -8.85 9.63
C GLY A 420 2.80 -7.60 9.60
N LEU A 421 3.63 -7.44 8.56
CA LEU A 421 4.42 -6.24 8.31
C LEU A 421 3.53 -5.04 7.99
N SER A 422 2.52 -5.20 7.13
CA SER A 422 1.58 -4.12 6.78
C SER A 422 0.81 -3.59 7.99
N GLN A 423 0.57 -4.44 8.99
CA GLN A 423 -0.02 -4.10 10.28
C GLN A 423 0.99 -3.62 11.35
N ARG A 424 2.25 -3.38 10.96
CA ARG A 424 3.33 -2.87 11.83
C ARG A 424 3.70 -3.78 13.03
N VAL A 425 3.51 -5.10 12.89
CA VAL A 425 3.73 -6.06 14.00
C VAL A 425 5.22 -6.39 14.17
N THR A 426 5.74 -6.18 15.38
CA THR A 426 7.17 -6.38 15.70
C THR A 426 7.63 -7.84 15.54
N LEU A 427 6.78 -8.81 15.91
CA LEU A 427 7.08 -10.24 15.72
C LEU A 427 7.13 -10.62 14.24
N ALA A 428 6.27 -10.01 13.40
CA ALA A 428 6.27 -10.28 11.97
C ALA A 428 7.56 -9.81 11.30
N TRP A 429 8.10 -8.65 11.72
CA TRP A 429 9.40 -8.16 11.28
C TRP A 429 10.55 -9.12 11.65
N ARG A 430 10.63 -9.59 12.90
CA ARG A 430 11.66 -10.55 13.33
C ARG A 430 11.56 -11.88 12.58
N ALA A 431 10.35 -12.41 12.45
CA ALA A 431 10.10 -13.67 11.75
C ALA A 431 10.48 -13.55 10.27
N THR A 432 10.14 -12.44 9.61
CA THR A 432 10.47 -12.19 8.20
C THR A 432 11.97 -12.18 7.98
N LEU A 433 12.73 -11.46 8.80
CA LEU A 433 14.20 -11.42 8.70
C LEU A 433 14.81 -12.80 8.86
N GLY A 434 14.38 -13.56 9.86
CA GLY A 434 14.84 -14.93 10.06
C GLY A 434 14.53 -15.83 8.86
N LEU A 435 13.30 -15.77 8.34
CA LEU A 435 12.87 -16.54 7.18
C LEU A 435 13.64 -16.17 5.91
N LEU A 436 13.87 -14.88 5.62
CA LEU A 436 14.64 -14.44 4.46
C LEU A 436 16.10 -14.92 4.52
N VAL A 437 16.75 -14.80 5.69
CA VAL A 437 18.14 -15.25 5.88
C VAL A 437 18.25 -16.78 5.74
N ILE A 438 17.36 -17.53 6.39
CA ILE A 438 17.37 -19.00 6.28
C ILE A 438 17.06 -19.42 4.83
N ALA A 439 16.14 -18.77 4.14
CA ALA A 439 15.82 -19.08 2.75
C ALA A 439 16.99 -18.75 1.81
N ALA A 440 17.73 -17.67 2.06
CA ALA A 440 18.95 -17.34 1.33
C ALA A 440 20.02 -18.43 1.52
N VAL A 441 20.22 -18.93 2.73
CA VAL A 441 21.17 -20.02 3.00
C VAL A 441 20.74 -21.31 2.31
N ILE A 442 19.47 -21.72 2.44
CA ILE A 442 18.98 -22.96 1.81
C ILE A 442 19.06 -22.86 0.27
N THR A 443 18.71 -21.71 -0.32
CA THR A 443 18.81 -21.53 -1.78
C THR A 443 20.25 -21.56 -2.28
N PHE A 444 21.19 -20.98 -1.52
CA PHE A 444 22.62 -21.04 -1.81
C PHE A 444 23.16 -22.47 -1.70
N VAL A 445 22.86 -23.18 -0.61
CA VAL A 445 23.31 -24.57 -0.38
C VAL A 445 22.73 -25.53 -1.42
N ARG A 446 21.48 -25.30 -1.86
CA ARG A 446 20.84 -26.08 -2.94
C ARG A 446 21.50 -25.86 -4.33
N GLY A 447 22.41 -24.90 -4.46
CA GLY A 447 23.09 -24.62 -5.74
C GLY A 447 22.19 -23.92 -6.77
N ASN A 448 21.20 -23.15 -6.31
CA ASN A 448 20.40 -22.30 -7.18
C ASN A 448 21.26 -21.18 -7.81
N THR A 449 20.72 -20.50 -8.82
CA THR A 449 21.38 -19.33 -9.41
C THR A 449 21.73 -18.31 -8.32
N VAL A 450 22.95 -17.77 -8.34
CA VAL A 450 23.48 -16.83 -7.33
C VAL A 450 22.55 -15.63 -7.10
N LEU A 451 21.79 -15.25 -8.13
CA LEU A 451 20.80 -14.17 -8.06
C LEU A 451 19.74 -14.39 -6.97
N VAL A 452 19.25 -15.62 -6.78
CA VAL A 452 18.17 -15.91 -5.82
C VAL A 452 18.58 -15.64 -4.36
N PRO A 453 19.66 -16.24 -3.81
CA PRO A 453 20.09 -15.97 -2.45
C PRO A 453 20.53 -14.51 -2.26
N VAL A 454 21.11 -13.87 -3.28
CA VAL A 454 21.47 -12.45 -3.23
C VAL A 454 20.22 -11.58 -3.08
N VAL A 455 19.16 -11.83 -3.84
CA VAL A 455 17.89 -11.09 -3.71
C VAL A 455 17.29 -11.26 -2.31
N LEU A 456 17.24 -12.49 -1.78
CA LEU A 456 16.70 -12.75 -0.44
C LEU A 456 17.52 -12.08 0.67
N ALA A 457 18.85 -12.14 0.58
CA ALA A 457 19.76 -11.48 1.52
C ALA A 457 19.66 -9.95 1.44
N LEU A 458 19.57 -9.40 0.24
CA LEU A 458 19.38 -7.97 0.00
C LEU A 458 18.04 -7.50 0.60
N SER A 459 16.95 -8.25 0.40
CA SER A 459 15.66 -7.94 1.03
C SER A 459 15.75 -7.92 2.56
N ALA A 460 16.46 -8.89 3.15
CA ALA A 460 16.68 -8.90 4.60
C ALA A 460 17.48 -7.66 5.06
N PHE A 461 18.56 -7.33 4.35
CA PHE A 461 19.38 -6.15 4.64
C PHE A 461 18.58 -4.84 4.57
N LEU A 462 17.71 -4.69 3.56
CA LEU A 462 16.88 -3.50 3.39
C LEU A 462 15.83 -3.32 4.49
N ILE A 463 15.31 -4.43 5.06
CA ILE A 463 14.26 -4.39 6.08
C ILE A 463 14.84 -4.29 7.50
N ALA A 464 16.07 -4.76 7.72
CA ALA A 464 16.74 -4.77 9.02
C ALA A 464 16.86 -3.39 9.73
N PRO A 465 17.19 -2.26 9.07
CA PRO A 465 17.38 -0.98 9.77
C PRO A 465 16.06 -0.35 10.26
N PHE A 466 14.90 -0.88 9.86
CA PHE A 466 13.59 -0.29 10.13
C PHE A 466 12.87 -0.87 11.35
N ARG A 467 13.60 -1.45 12.32
CA ARG A 467 13.00 -2.00 13.56
C ARG A 467 12.03 -1.03 14.25
N SER A 468 12.36 0.25 14.32
CA SER A 468 11.56 1.28 14.98
C SER A 468 10.20 1.53 14.31
N CYS A 469 10.03 1.18 13.03
CA CYS A 469 8.77 1.33 12.30
C CYS A 469 7.73 0.27 12.67
N TYR A 470 8.16 -0.82 13.33
CA TYR A 470 7.33 -1.94 13.77
C TYR A 470 7.21 -1.91 15.29
N TYR A 471 6.40 -1.00 15.80
CA TYR A 471 6.24 -0.78 17.24
C TYR A 471 5.11 -1.62 17.86
N ARG A 472 4.22 -2.20 17.03
CA ARG A 472 3.05 -2.94 17.54
C ARG A 472 3.49 -4.26 18.18
N ARG A 473 3.39 -4.37 19.52
CA ARG A 473 3.66 -5.64 20.23
C ARG A 473 2.48 -6.59 20.01
N ALA A 474 2.78 -7.86 19.78
CA ALA A 474 1.86 -8.84 19.22
C ALA A 474 0.50 -8.95 19.92
N ARG A 475 -0.47 -8.23 19.37
CA ARG A 475 -1.82 -8.75 19.11
C ARG A 475 -2.00 -8.65 17.60
N LEU A 476 -1.79 -9.78 16.92
CA LEU A 476 -1.93 -9.97 15.47
C LEU A 476 -3.35 -9.64 14.91
N LEU A 477 -4.21 -9.01 15.70
CA LEU A 477 -5.64 -9.30 15.76
C LEU A 477 -6.44 -8.11 16.30
N SER A 478 -6.52 -6.98 15.59
CA SER A 478 -7.48 -5.94 16.02
C SER A 478 -8.03 -5.05 14.92
N GLU A 479 -7.50 -5.14 13.70
CA GLU A 479 -8.08 -4.39 12.57
C GLU A 479 -8.76 -5.35 11.60
N PRO A 480 -10.04 -5.09 11.23
CA PRO A 480 -10.67 -5.83 10.15
C PRO A 480 -9.86 -5.62 8.87
N LEU A 481 -9.60 -6.71 8.15
CA LEU A 481 -8.89 -6.69 6.87
C LEU A 481 -9.57 -5.69 5.92
N SER A 482 -8.79 -4.75 5.38
CA SER A 482 -9.25 -3.93 4.26
C SER A 482 -9.67 -4.86 3.13
N THR A 483 -10.87 -4.65 2.58
CA THR A 483 -11.48 -5.47 1.52
C THR A 483 -10.53 -5.72 0.34
N SER A 484 -9.63 -4.77 0.08
CA SER A 484 -8.65 -4.88 -0.99
C SER A 484 -7.49 -5.85 -0.70
N THR A 485 -7.07 -6.01 0.57
CA THR A 485 -6.04 -7.01 0.95
C THR A 485 -6.58 -8.43 0.83
N LEU A 486 -7.84 -8.62 1.18
CA LEU A 486 -8.54 -9.89 1.02
C LEU A 486 -8.68 -10.27 -0.47
N LEU A 487 -8.89 -9.28 -1.33
CA LEU A 487 -8.97 -9.47 -2.78
C LEU A 487 -7.61 -9.83 -3.40
N CYS A 488 -6.51 -9.21 -2.95
CA CYS A 488 -5.14 -9.59 -3.36
C CYS A 488 -4.76 -11.01 -2.91
N LEU A 489 -5.23 -11.42 -1.73
CA LEU A 489 -5.00 -12.77 -1.20
C LEU A 489 -5.80 -13.84 -1.94
N LEU A 490 -7.06 -13.55 -2.27
CA LEU A 490 -7.89 -14.40 -3.12
C LEU A 490 -7.32 -14.52 -4.54
N LEU A 491 -6.75 -13.44 -5.07
CA LEU A 491 -6.06 -13.42 -6.37
C LEU A 491 -4.83 -14.33 -6.34
N LEU A 492 -3.95 -14.14 -5.37
CA LEU A 492 -2.75 -14.97 -5.21
C LEU A 492 -3.12 -16.45 -5.04
N PHE A 493 -4.14 -16.74 -4.24
CA PHE A 493 -4.67 -18.09 -4.07
C PHE A 493 -5.24 -18.65 -5.38
N GLY A 494 -6.02 -17.87 -6.12
CA GLY A 494 -6.57 -18.24 -7.42
C GLY A 494 -5.50 -18.50 -8.48
N CYS A 495 -4.41 -17.73 -8.48
CA CYS A 495 -3.26 -17.94 -9.36
C CYS A 495 -2.47 -19.20 -8.99
N ILE A 496 -2.23 -19.46 -7.69
CA ILE A 496 -1.58 -20.69 -7.23
C ILE A 496 -2.46 -21.91 -7.55
N PHE A 497 -3.77 -21.82 -7.32
CA PHE A 497 -4.75 -22.84 -7.65
C PHE A 497 -4.78 -23.13 -9.16
N ALA A 498 -4.79 -22.07 -9.97
CA ALA A 498 -4.72 -22.17 -11.43
C ALA A 498 -3.45 -22.88 -11.91
N LEU A 499 -2.31 -22.51 -11.33
CA LEU A 499 -1.02 -23.08 -11.68
C LEU A 499 -0.90 -24.55 -11.22
N ALA A 500 -1.51 -24.91 -10.09
CA ALA A 500 -1.57 -26.29 -9.58
C ALA A 500 -2.47 -27.18 -10.46
N SER A 501 -3.67 -26.70 -10.84
CA SER A 501 -4.62 -27.43 -11.70
C SER A 501 -4.07 -27.78 -13.08
N ARG A 502 -3.01 -27.08 -13.51
CA ARG A 502 -2.32 -27.28 -14.78
C ARG A 502 -1.49 -28.56 -14.88
N HIS A 503 -1.02 -29.10 -13.76
CA HIS A 503 -0.15 -30.30 -13.73
C HIS A 503 -0.91 -31.64 -13.82
N GLY A 504 -2.15 -31.64 -14.33
CA GLY A 504 -2.79 -32.85 -14.85
C GLY A 504 -3.45 -33.79 -13.83
N ALA A 505 -4.14 -33.25 -12.82
CA ALA A 505 -5.04 -34.04 -11.99
C ALA A 505 -6.44 -33.40 -11.98
N GLY A 506 -7.48 -34.23 -11.86
CA GLY A 506 -8.88 -33.85 -11.90
C GLY A 506 -9.33 -32.83 -10.85
N SER A 507 -10.57 -32.93 -10.39
CA SER A 507 -11.15 -32.01 -9.41
C SER A 507 -10.21 -31.82 -8.19
N TRP A 508 -10.23 -30.64 -7.56
CA TRP A 508 -9.28 -30.29 -6.49
C TRP A 508 -9.23 -31.31 -5.33
N TRP A 509 -10.35 -31.98 -5.07
CA TRP A 509 -10.43 -33.10 -4.13
C TRP A 509 -9.66 -34.33 -4.63
N GLU A 510 -9.72 -34.68 -5.92
CA GLU A 510 -8.93 -35.78 -6.52
C GLU A 510 -7.43 -35.50 -6.52
N MET A 511 -7.02 -34.23 -6.64
CA MET A 511 -5.61 -33.83 -6.56
C MET A 511 -5.05 -33.93 -5.14
N VAL A 512 -5.85 -33.59 -4.12
CA VAL A 512 -5.47 -33.72 -2.70
C VAL A 512 -5.54 -35.17 -2.22
N PHE A 513 -6.53 -35.95 -2.69
CA PHE A 513 -6.85 -37.26 -2.09
C PHE A 513 -6.57 -38.50 -2.99
N ILE A 514 -6.45 -38.40 -4.33
CA ILE A 514 -6.56 -39.59 -5.22
C ILE A 514 -5.37 -39.85 -6.19
N LEU A 515 -4.77 -38.86 -6.87
CA LEU A 515 -3.76 -39.14 -7.94
C LEU A 515 -2.27 -39.17 -7.52
N PRO A 516 -1.46 -40.19 -7.87
CA PRO A 516 -0.05 -40.30 -7.49
C PRO A 516 0.88 -39.38 -8.34
N ALA A 517 0.74 -38.07 -8.20
CA ALA A 517 1.78 -37.11 -8.62
C ALA A 517 2.75 -36.90 -7.45
N SER A 518 4.06 -36.74 -7.74
CA SER A 518 5.18 -36.71 -6.79
C SER A 518 4.80 -36.03 -5.46
N GLY A 519 4.93 -36.78 -4.35
CA GLY A 519 4.39 -36.42 -3.04
C GLY A 519 4.82 -35.05 -2.50
N ALA A 520 5.84 -34.43 -3.09
CA ALA A 520 6.33 -33.13 -2.68
C ALA A 520 5.37 -31.97 -2.95
N ALA A 521 4.78 -31.93 -4.15
CA ALA A 521 3.90 -30.82 -4.57
C ALA A 521 2.54 -30.83 -3.84
N ARG A 522 2.09 -32.01 -3.39
CA ARG A 522 0.78 -32.19 -2.74
C ARG A 522 0.79 -31.61 -1.33
N TRP A 523 1.81 -31.95 -0.55
CA TRP A 523 1.95 -31.47 0.82
C TRP A 523 2.31 -29.98 0.85
N THR A 524 3.10 -29.48 -0.10
CA THR A 524 3.39 -28.04 -0.17
C THR A 524 2.13 -27.22 -0.45
N VAL A 525 1.32 -27.61 -1.42
CA VAL A 525 0.04 -26.92 -1.71
C VAL A 525 -0.94 -27.07 -0.55
N ALA A 526 -1.12 -28.27 0.01
CA ALA A 526 -2.03 -28.50 1.13
C ALA A 526 -1.63 -27.72 2.40
N LEU A 527 -0.34 -27.73 2.76
CA LEU A 527 0.16 -26.99 3.92
C LEU A 527 0.09 -25.48 3.68
N SER A 528 0.34 -25.03 2.45
CA SER A 528 0.19 -23.63 2.04
C SER A 528 -1.24 -23.12 2.18
N VAL A 529 -2.21 -23.90 1.70
CA VAL A 529 -3.64 -23.61 1.85
C VAL A 529 -4.05 -23.63 3.32
N ALA A 530 -3.60 -24.62 4.08
CA ALA A 530 -3.91 -24.71 5.51
C ALA A 530 -3.32 -23.53 6.31
N PHE A 531 -2.07 -23.15 6.06
CA PHE A 531 -1.46 -21.98 6.70
C PHE A 531 -2.14 -20.68 6.28
N PHE A 532 -2.50 -20.54 5.00
CA PHE A 532 -3.28 -19.39 4.53
C PHE A 532 -4.63 -19.28 5.25
N LEU A 533 -5.39 -20.37 5.32
CA LEU A 533 -6.67 -20.42 6.04
C LEU A 533 -6.48 -20.17 7.54
N LEU A 534 -5.38 -20.63 8.14
CA LEU A 534 -5.05 -20.39 9.54
C LEU A 534 -4.70 -18.91 9.77
N VAL A 535 -3.92 -18.29 8.88
CA VAL A 535 -3.58 -16.86 8.95
C VAL A 535 -4.84 -16.01 8.78
N VAL A 536 -5.69 -16.31 7.79
CA VAL A 536 -6.97 -15.62 7.55
C VAL A 536 -7.93 -15.81 8.73
N SER A 537 -8.12 -17.03 9.23
CA SER A 537 -9.01 -17.30 10.37
C SER A 537 -8.51 -16.68 11.66
N ARG A 538 -7.19 -16.68 11.88
CA ARG A 538 -6.57 -15.93 12.96
C ARG A 538 -6.88 -14.46 12.78
N LEU A 539 -6.52 -13.83 11.66
CA LEU A 539 -6.75 -12.40 11.36
C LEU A 539 -8.22 -11.93 11.56
N MET A 540 -9.20 -12.84 11.44
CA MET A 540 -10.61 -12.55 11.68
C MET A 540 -11.06 -12.59 13.15
N LEU A 541 -10.21 -13.03 14.08
CA LEU A 541 -10.52 -13.03 15.52
C LEU A 541 -10.27 -11.64 16.12
N PRO A 542 -11.27 -10.95 16.67
CA PRO A 542 -11.09 -9.64 17.28
C PRO A 542 -10.28 -9.73 18.59
N GLY A 543 -9.21 -8.94 18.70
CA GLY A 543 -8.39 -8.86 19.89
C GLY A 543 -9.02 -7.98 20.95
N ARG A 544 -9.31 -8.56 22.12
CA ARG A 544 -9.97 -7.87 23.23
C ARG A 544 -8.99 -7.05 24.06
N VAL A 545 -9.17 -5.73 24.15
CA VAL A 545 -8.46 -4.86 25.10
C VAL A 545 -8.91 -5.28 26.50
N ARG A 546 -7.95 -5.61 27.38
CA ARG A 546 -8.25 -5.96 28.77
C ARG A 546 -8.07 -4.71 29.63
N VAL A 547 -9.12 -4.35 30.37
CA VAL A 547 -9.05 -3.40 31.49
C VAL A 547 -8.35 -4.09 32.65
N LYS A 548 -7.36 -3.43 33.24
CA LYS A 548 -6.74 -3.89 34.49
C LYS A 548 -7.43 -3.21 35.68
N PRO A 549 -7.61 -3.91 36.81
CA PRO A 549 -8.23 -3.33 38.00
C PRO A 549 -7.38 -2.19 38.56
N TRP A 550 -8.03 -1.14 39.06
CA TRP A 550 -7.36 -0.01 39.69
C TRP A 550 -7.07 -0.31 41.17
N ASP A 551 -5.92 -0.93 41.45
CA ASP A 551 -5.49 -1.26 42.82
C ASP A 551 -4.52 -0.20 43.39
N ALA A 552 -4.29 -0.21 44.71
CA ALA A 552 -3.34 0.69 45.38
C ALA A 552 -1.91 0.64 44.79
N ALA A 553 -1.50 -0.53 44.28
CA ALA A 553 -0.24 -0.69 43.56
C ALA A 553 -0.24 0.01 42.19
N ALA A 554 -1.36 -0.01 41.47
CA ALA A 554 -1.51 0.66 40.18
C ALA A 554 -1.52 2.18 40.36
N GLN A 555 -2.16 2.69 41.41
CA GLN A 555 -2.14 4.11 41.75
C GLN A 555 -0.72 4.59 42.10
N LYS A 556 0.02 3.82 42.91
CA LYS A 556 1.41 4.14 43.23
C LYS A 556 2.29 4.15 41.98
N HIS A 557 2.09 3.20 41.07
CA HIS A 557 2.82 3.17 39.80
C HIS A 557 2.44 4.36 38.88
N TYR A 558 1.15 4.69 38.78
CA TYR A 558 0.69 5.82 37.97
C TYR A 558 1.32 7.14 38.43
N LEU A 559 1.39 7.38 39.74
CA LEU A 559 2.02 8.59 40.30
C LEU A 559 3.54 8.67 40.09
N THR A 560 4.21 7.56 39.72
CA THR A 560 5.64 7.56 39.35
C THR A 560 5.89 7.91 37.89
N LEU A 561 4.85 7.98 37.06
CA LEU A 561 4.95 8.27 35.64
C LEU A 561 4.90 9.78 35.39
N ASP A 562 5.64 10.23 34.37
CA ASP A 562 5.58 11.61 33.92
C ASP A 562 4.16 11.98 33.46
N HIS A 563 3.72 13.21 33.73
CA HIS A 563 2.38 13.73 33.40
C HIS A 563 1.20 13.06 34.15
N ALA A 564 1.46 12.36 35.26
CA ALA A 564 0.41 11.85 36.13
C ALA A 564 -0.44 12.97 36.75
N LEU A 565 -1.76 12.75 36.80
CA LEU A 565 -2.69 13.67 37.45
C LEU A 565 -2.52 13.64 38.99
N PRO A 566 -2.19 14.77 39.64
CA PRO A 566 -1.96 14.80 41.08
C PRO A 566 -3.23 14.53 41.90
N ASP A 567 -4.39 14.95 41.40
CA ASP A 567 -5.68 14.82 42.11
C ASP A 567 -6.32 13.43 41.97
N ILE A 568 -5.67 12.47 41.30
CA ILE A 568 -6.28 11.18 41.00
C ILE A 568 -6.63 10.37 42.24
N ALA A 569 -5.99 10.63 43.38
CA ALA A 569 -6.30 9.96 44.64
C ALA A 569 -7.72 10.28 45.16
N SER A 570 -8.29 11.42 44.75
CA SER A 570 -9.66 11.82 45.09
C SER A 570 -10.72 11.18 44.19
N MET A 571 -10.30 10.60 43.06
CA MET A 571 -11.16 9.99 42.06
C MET A 571 -10.93 8.48 42.12
N THR A 572 -11.98 7.66 42.03
CA THR A 572 -11.88 6.19 42.05
C THR A 572 -12.14 5.62 40.66
N PRO A 573 -11.11 5.46 39.79
CA PRO A 573 -11.29 4.86 38.47
C PRO A 573 -11.82 3.45 38.54
N ASP A 574 -12.65 3.08 37.56
CA ASP A 574 -13.16 1.72 37.39
C ASP A 574 -12.06 0.75 36.89
N GLY A 575 -10.96 1.30 36.37
CA GLY A 575 -9.79 0.55 35.92
C GLY A 575 -8.78 1.43 35.21
N TYR A 576 -7.78 0.80 34.59
CA TYR A 576 -6.87 1.48 33.67
C TYR A 576 -6.55 0.68 32.43
N VAL A 577 -6.20 1.41 31.37
CA VAL A 577 -5.64 0.87 30.13
C VAL A 577 -4.17 1.28 30.06
N THR A 578 -3.34 0.37 29.58
CA THR A 578 -1.90 0.60 29.36
C THR A 578 -1.63 0.78 27.88
N GLY A 579 -0.60 1.55 27.55
CA GLY A 579 0.00 1.54 26.22
C GLY A 579 0.55 0.15 25.86
N GLU A 580 0.91 -0.06 24.59
CA GLU A 580 1.52 -1.31 24.12
C GLU A 580 2.93 -1.56 24.69
N GLY A 581 3.66 -0.49 24.98
CA GLY A 581 4.95 -0.49 25.65
C GLY A 581 4.85 -0.89 27.13
N GLY A 582 3.73 -0.54 27.75
CA GLY A 582 3.50 -0.68 29.20
C GLY A 582 4.10 0.46 30.01
N GLU A 583 4.55 1.51 29.32
CA GLU A 583 5.20 2.70 29.88
C GLU A 583 4.25 3.89 29.98
N ALA A 584 3.07 3.80 29.37
CA ALA A 584 1.98 4.76 29.54
C ALA A 584 0.71 4.13 30.13
N VAL A 585 0.01 4.89 30.95
CA VAL A 585 -1.21 4.48 31.66
C VAL A 585 -2.28 5.56 31.51
N ILE A 586 -3.49 5.14 31.13
CA ILE A 586 -4.69 5.98 31.14
C ILE A 586 -5.75 5.40 32.10
N PRO A 587 -6.15 6.15 33.15
CA PRO A 587 -7.26 5.79 34.03
C PRO A 587 -8.60 5.87 33.30
N VAL A 588 -9.51 4.94 33.62
CA VAL A 588 -10.77 4.76 32.90
C VAL A 588 -11.96 4.82 33.85
N PHE A 589 -13.00 5.54 33.43
CA PHE A 589 -14.31 5.58 34.06
C PHE A 589 -15.38 5.11 33.09
N ARG A 590 -16.32 4.31 33.56
CA ARG A 590 -17.53 3.92 32.83
C ARG A 590 -18.69 4.75 33.32
N ARG A 591 -19.31 5.50 32.43
CA ARG A 591 -20.52 6.29 32.70
C ARG A 591 -21.53 6.01 31.58
N GLU A 592 -22.82 6.24 31.82
CA GLU A 592 -23.91 5.81 30.92
C GLU A 592 -23.62 6.06 29.43
N GLY A 593 -23.32 4.98 28.68
CA GLY A 593 -23.02 5.05 27.25
C GLY A 593 -21.64 5.60 26.86
N PHE A 594 -20.79 5.99 27.82
CA PHE A 594 -19.44 6.54 27.60
C PHE A 594 -18.34 5.82 28.37
N LEU A 595 -17.22 5.61 27.68
CA LEU A 595 -15.95 5.22 28.29
C LEU A 595 -15.04 6.45 28.36
N VAL A 596 -14.77 6.93 29.57
CA VAL A 596 -14.10 8.20 29.81
C VAL A 596 -12.66 7.96 30.24
N GLY A 597 -11.71 8.46 29.45
CA GLY A 597 -10.30 8.56 29.82
C GLY A 597 -10.06 9.81 30.66
N LEU A 598 -9.42 9.66 31.82
CA LEU A 598 -9.09 10.78 32.69
C LEU A 598 -7.72 11.34 32.33
N GLY A 599 -7.70 12.55 31.79
CA GLY A 599 -6.50 13.29 31.37
C GLY A 599 -5.81 12.71 30.15
N ASP A 600 -4.64 13.29 29.87
CA ASP A 600 -3.67 12.67 28.96
C ASP A 600 -3.06 11.42 29.64
N PRO A 601 -2.67 10.39 28.86
CA PRO A 601 -1.99 9.23 29.42
C PRO A 601 -0.66 9.63 30.07
N ALA A 602 -0.46 9.19 31.31
CA ALA A 602 0.78 9.42 32.04
C ALA A 602 1.84 8.41 31.60
N GLY A 603 3.05 8.86 31.30
CA GLY A 603 4.16 8.03 30.84
C GLY A 603 4.87 8.56 29.59
N ALA A 604 5.61 7.66 28.93
CA ALA A 604 6.36 8.01 27.72
C ALA A 604 5.44 8.42 26.57
N GLU A 605 5.70 9.58 25.95
CA GLU A 605 4.86 10.19 24.91
C GLU A 605 4.51 9.25 23.75
N ASP A 606 5.47 8.41 23.31
CA ASP A 606 5.27 7.43 22.24
C ASP A 606 4.28 6.32 22.63
N ASP A 607 4.25 5.92 23.90
CA ASP A 607 3.34 4.91 24.42
C ASP A 607 1.97 5.51 24.82
N SER A 608 1.94 6.81 25.15
CA SER A 608 0.70 7.55 25.43
C SER A 608 -0.24 7.55 24.22
N VAL A 609 0.29 7.73 23.00
CA VAL A 609 -0.51 7.59 21.77
C VAL A 609 -1.16 6.22 21.67
N SER A 610 -0.40 5.15 21.93
CA SER A 610 -0.90 3.78 21.93
C SER A 610 -2.02 3.57 22.97
N ALA A 611 -1.88 4.15 24.16
CA ALA A 611 -2.88 4.08 25.22
C ALA A 611 -4.21 4.74 24.81
N ILE A 612 -4.16 5.90 24.13
CA ILE A 612 -5.35 6.61 23.61
C ILE A 612 -6.12 5.74 22.61
N TRP A 613 -5.41 5.15 21.63
CA TRP A 613 -6.03 4.27 20.63
C TRP A 613 -6.63 3.01 21.26
N ARG A 614 -5.96 2.42 22.26
CA ARG A 614 -6.48 1.25 23.00
C ARG A 614 -7.72 1.57 23.81
N LEU A 615 -7.85 2.79 24.35
CA LEU A 615 -9.07 3.22 25.04
C LEU A 615 -10.25 3.31 24.07
N ARG A 616 -10.03 3.89 22.88
CA ARG A 616 -11.06 3.94 21.83
C ARG A 616 -11.49 2.54 21.40
N ASP A 617 -10.53 1.64 21.17
CA ASP A 617 -10.83 0.26 20.78
C ASP A 617 -11.59 -0.48 21.88
N LEU A 618 -11.30 -0.20 23.15
CA LEU A 618 -12.07 -0.71 24.28
C LEU A 618 -13.51 -0.16 24.29
N ALA A 619 -13.71 1.13 24.02
CA ALA A 619 -15.04 1.73 23.93
C ALA A 619 -15.87 1.07 22.82
N LEU A 620 -15.27 0.87 21.65
CA LEU A 620 -15.89 0.14 20.53
C LEU A 620 -16.22 -1.32 20.88
N GLN A 621 -15.36 -2.00 21.66
CA GLN A 621 -15.58 -3.37 22.12
C GLN A 621 -16.74 -3.49 23.11
N GLU A 622 -16.89 -2.49 23.99
CA GLU A 622 -17.97 -2.42 24.97
C GLU A 622 -19.27 -1.83 24.37
N GLY A 623 -19.25 -1.39 23.12
CA GLY A 623 -20.40 -0.77 22.44
C GLY A 623 -20.74 0.63 22.97
N VAL A 624 -19.78 1.29 23.62
CA VAL A 624 -19.91 2.61 24.23
C VAL A 624 -19.06 3.65 23.49
N LYS A 625 -19.34 4.93 23.74
CA LYS A 625 -18.67 6.04 23.06
C LYS A 625 -17.42 6.48 23.84
N PRO A 626 -16.26 6.70 23.20
CA PRO A 626 -15.07 7.19 23.88
C PRO A 626 -15.18 8.70 24.16
N ALA A 627 -14.75 9.13 25.35
CA ALA A 627 -14.58 10.53 25.69
C ALA A 627 -13.33 10.72 26.55
N PHE A 628 -12.72 11.91 26.52
CA PHE A 628 -11.53 12.22 27.31
C PHE A 628 -11.69 13.54 28.06
N TRP A 629 -11.47 13.52 29.37
CA TRP A 629 -11.72 14.64 30.29
C TRP A 629 -10.42 15.23 30.83
N LYS A 630 -10.29 16.56 30.90
CA LYS A 630 -9.07 17.27 31.37
C LYS A 630 -7.82 16.92 30.55
N VAL A 631 -7.93 16.87 29.21
CA VAL A 631 -6.78 16.65 28.33
C VAL A 631 -6.00 17.95 28.09
N GLY A 632 -4.70 17.83 27.89
CA GLY A 632 -3.81 18.94 27.56
C GLY A 632 -3.75 19.21 26.06
N THR A 633 -2.98 20.23 25.69
CA THR A 633 -2.71 20.58 24.29
C THR A 633 -1.82 19.60 23.50
N PRO A 634 -0.92 18.77 24.10
CA PRO A 634 0.03 17.95 23.33
C PRO A 634 -0.62 16.93 22.39
N PHE A 635 -1.75 16.32 22.78
CA PHE A 635 -2.36 15.20 22.05
C PHE A 635 -3.65 15.55 21.29
N LEU A 636 -4.02 16.83 21.20
CA LEU A 636 -5.28 17.27 20.56
C LEU A 636 -5.45 16.80 19.12
N ARG A 637 -4.36 16.77 18.35
CA ARG A 637 -4.38 16.27 16.97
C ARG A 637 -4.76 14.78 16.90
N ILE A 638 -4.32 14.01 17.89
CA ILE A 638 -4.58 12.56 17.96
C ILE A 638 -6.05 12.31 18.32
N TYR A 639 -6.62 13.13 19.21
CA TYR A 639 -8.05 13.07 19.52
C TYR A 639 -8.92 13.43 18.31
N ASP A 640 -8.52 14.43 17.52
CA ASP A 640 -9.16 14.81 16.26
C ASP A 640 -9.07 13.68 15.21
N ASP A 641 -7.90 13.05 15.06
CA ASP A 641 -7.69 11.89 14.17
C ASP A 641 -8.59 10.68 14.52
N ILE A 642 -8.98 10.56 15.80
CA ILE A 642 -9.90 9.53 16.28
C ILE A 642 -11.39 9.92 16.04
N GLY A 643 -11.64 11.14 15.57
CA GLY A 643 -12.98 11.66 15.28
C GLY A 643 -13.66 12.28 16.49
N LEU A 644 -12.89 12.79 17.46
CA LEU A 644 -13.41 13.50 18.62
C LEU A 644 -13.28 15.02 18.44
N ASN A 645 -14.37 15.73 18.70
CA ASN A 645 -14.39 17.17 18.80
C ASN A 645 -13.80 17.64 20.13
N VAL A 646 -13.20 18.82 20.10
CA VAL A 646 -12.51 19.44 21.23
C VAL A 646 -13.37 20.57 21.81
N TRP A 647 -13.64 20.51 23.11
CA TRP A 647 -14.34 21.54 23.87
C TRP A 647 -13.44 22.15 24.96
N PRO A 648 -13.20 23.47 24.98
CA PRO A 648 -12.39 24.09 26.02
C PRO A 648 -13.14 24.12 27.36
N LEU A 649 -12.48 23.71 28.45
CA LEU A 649 -13.06 23.77 29.80
C LEU A 649 -12.85 25.16 30.40
N GLU A 650 -13.95 25.87 30.69
CA GLU A 650 -13.90 27.16 31.40
C GLU A 650 -13.33 26.97 32.83
N ASN A 651 -12.46 27.89 33.27
CA ASN A 651 -11.78 27.91 34.57
C ASN A 651 -10.69 26.84 34.82
N SER A 652 -10.22 26.14 33.78
CA SER A 652 -9.21 25.08 33.92
C SER A 652 -7.99 25.38 33.05
N ASN A 653 -6.89 25.94 33.58
CA ASN A 653 -5.58 26.24 32.95
C ASN A 653 -5.28 25.59 31.57
N GLY A 654 -5.98 25.98 30.50
CA GLY A 654 -5.81 25.42 29.15
C GLY A 654 -6.23 23.95 28.96
N LEU A 655 -6.98 23.34 29.88
CA LEU A 655 -7.46 21.95 29.78
C LEU A 655 -8.74 21.86 28.93
N GLN A 656 -8.93 20.70 28.29
CA GLN A 656 -9.97 20.50 27.29
C GLN A 656 -10.73 19.19 27.52
N PHE A 657 -11.89 19.07 26.88
CA PHE A 657 -12.75 17.90 26.87
C PHE A 657 -12.95 17.42 25.43
N CYS A 658 -12.62 16.16 25.14
CA CYS A 658 -12.78 15.57 23.82
C CYS A 658 -13.97 14.61 23.80
N TYR A 659 -14.88 14.78 22.83
CA TYR A 659 -16.14 14.03 22.74
C TYR A 659 -16.53 13.72 21.28
N PRO A 660 -17.36 12.69 21.01
CA PRO A 660 -17.77 12.33 19.65
C PRO A 660 -18.64 13.41 19.00
N ALA A 661 -18.44 13.65 17.70
CA ALA A 661 -19.08 14.75 16.97
C ALA A 661 -20.62 14.70 16.91
N ASP A 662 -21.22 13.51 17.01
CA ASP A 662 -22.66 13.31 16.80
C ASP A 662 -23.53 13.66 18.02
N ASP A 663 -22.95 13.98 19.19
CA ASP A 663 -23.69 14.02 20.47
C ASP A 663 -23.41 15.26 21.35
N ILE A 664 -23.42 16.46 20.76
CA ILE A 664 -23.23 17.73 21.49
C ILE A 664 -24.20 17.85 22.70
N ALA A 665 -25.44 17.39 22.56
CA ALA A 665 -26.46 17.45 23.62
C ALA A 665 -26.25 16.46 24.79
N LEU A 666 -25.54 15.36 24.55
CA LEU A 666 -25.20 14.36 25.58
C LEU A 666 -23.90 14.76 26.30
N ALA A 667 -22.95 15.30 25.54
CA ALA A 667 -21.74 15.93 26.05
C ALA A 667 -22.06 17.11 26.99
N SER A 668 -23.02 17.98 26.66
CA SER A 668 -23.41 19.10 27.53
C SER A 668 -24.04 18.65 28.85
N ARG A 669 -24.85 17.58 28.85
CA ARG A 669 -25.38 16.94 30.07
C ARG A 669 -24.28 16.33 30.93
N PHE A 670 -23.26 15.74 30.29
CA PHE A 670 -22.09 15.18 30.98
C PHE A 670 -21.21 16.27 31.62
N VAL A 671 -21.02 17.42 30.95
CA VAL A 671 -20.34 18.58 31.54
C VAL A 671 -21.14 19.12 32.73
N ALA A 672 -22.48 19.13 32.65
CA ALA A 672 -23.35 19.57 33.75
C ALA A 672 -23.26 18.64 34.98
N SER A 673 -23.18 17.32 34.79
CA SER A 673 -23.04 16.38 35.91
C SER A 673 -21.69 16.46 36.61
N TYR A 674 -20.61 16.82 35.90
CA TYR A 674 -19.29 17.02 36.50
C TYR A 674 -19.13 18.39 37.19
N LYS A 675 -19.82 19.43 36.69
CA LYS A 675 -19.98 20.70 37.41
C LYS A 675 -20.90 20.56 38.64
N GLY A 676 -21.77 19.56 38.65
CA GLY A 676 -22.82 19.31 39.65
C GLY A 676 -22.40 18.55 40.91
N ALA A 677 -21.11 18.50 41.27
CA ALA A 677 -20.73 18.05 42.62
C ALA A 677 -21.30 18.96 43.74
N ASP A 678 -21.95 20.08 43.38
CA ASP A 678 -22.72 20.95 44.27
C ASP A 678 -24.25 20.92 44.04
N ALA A 679 -24.82 19.98 43.28
CA ALA A 679 -26.29 19.90 43.16
C ALA A 679 -26.82 18.47 42.93
N GLU A 680 -27.57 17.97 43.90
CA GLU A 680 -28.37 16.73 43.83
C GLU A 680 -29.31 16.70 42.60
N PRO A 681 -29.55 15.52 41.99
CA PRO A 681 -30.46 15.40 40.86
C PRO A 681 -31.93 15.28 41.34
N PRO A 682 -32.92 15.91 40.68
CA PRO A 682 -34.30 15.51 40.87
C PRO A 682 -34.57 14.25 40.05
N ILE A 683 -34.80 13.16 40.77
CA ILE A 683 -35.44 11.93 40.30
C ILE A 683 -36.88 12.26 39.88
N SER A 684 -37.25 12.05 38.61
CA SER A 684 -38.54 11.44 38.18
C SER A 684 -38.79 11.65 36.68
N ALA A 685 -38.66 10.57 35.91
CA ALA A 685 -39.56 10.10 34.84
C ALA A 685 -38.79 9.13 33.94
N LEU A 686 -38.95 7.83 34.26
CA LEU A 686 -38.59 6.69 33.41
C LEU A 686 -39.33 6.74 32.07
#